data_AF-A0A5P2BSH2-F1
#
_entry.id   AF-A0A5P2BSH2-F1
#
_cell.length_a   1.000
_cell.length_b   1.000
_cell.length_c   1.000
_cell.angle_alpha   90.00
_cell.angle_beta   90.00
_cell.angle_gamma   90.00
#
_symmetry.space_group_name_H-M   'P 1'
#
loop_
_entity.id
_entity.type
_entity.pdbx_description
1 polymer ?
#
loop_
_entity_poly.entity_id
_entity_poly.type
_entity_poly.pdbx_seq_one_letter_code
_entity_poly.pdbx_strand_id
1 'polypeptide(L)'
;MAAYGRVRCGSRRDARRHHRVVAVGWFRGTRVPQVVAVLGPHGDTAVGAAALLSPGRVLTCAHVVNEALGRPPLSGTRPAHEVLQVGFARRTVRIKAQIEVWVPPRHSSAAWQGDLCVLLLAEPAPASSAPVVWTEMAEGQSLRAWHGCGDPITFADTSLKLLDGHVGYLDGPLSGAAIGPGFSGGPLWTDAGDSATGIVVGQLGQPTAPAHPGQTLRRTWALSWQAVREQLYAAGADEVVADCRTVRPAPQNDPVAVELSDLLRSLLPEPTARAEHARRLADELGLAGPGDGSAPTVEELTDVLLTRRRALPTLSESLLTAGPYGARPDRLTALLGTGRAVDAAGLLSRGEHASLVRQLELVVLSDPTLPARAAQEALRYTTLPAALCAARLPPEALEQVIADLEEYQDGGSVPAGTPRVPVLVHLVEFIAAAADGPLGEGLGRWSERVCTRLGVHPAARDQRRADAAHWAGARQAPVTRLLARLTRSEPEGDGAEATARYRCRLWQQHTDGSVRRLETAAGDAPLSPEQVGALIREGAERSGDGRPAVEIEVDREGLHLPVDEWDAGRSIEYVPSLPLGASFQLTLRCPEMSRRVPRREVEHRRRWGDGHGRVLVIDPSCADSRQVAALLNSSHRDVNHVVLHGPPALRAQLLDLCLALGVPVVLWDREAEDHDHAHRLDPIAPTGRLQELPHRLLMFRGSALPDSAGPSARPSLVWEDLAWQDRTGGQHEPRLTDPDATRPLSDEGARSS
;
A
#
# COMPACT_ATOMS: atom_id res chain seq x y z
N MET A 1 -7.18 46.35 -90.10
CA MET A 1 -6.16 45.34 -89.76
C MET A 1 -6.72 44.45 -88.66
N ALA A 2 -6.96 43.18 -88.99
CA ALA A 2 -7.73 42.24 -88.19
C ALA A 2 -6.89 41.54 -87.11
N ALA A 3 -7.51 41.26 -85.96
CA ALA A 3 -6.95 40.48 -84.87
C ALA A 3 -7.54 39.05 -84.84
N TYR A 4 -6.65 38.12 -84.49
CA TYR A 4 -6.78 36.67 -84.44
C TYR A 4 -7.58 36.15 -83.23
N GLY A 5 -8.40 35.11 -83.43
CA GLY A 5 -8.95 34.24 -82.38
C GLY A 5 -8.36 32.82 -82.47
N ARG A 6 -7.68 32.38 -81.40
CA ARG A 6 -7.07 31.03 -81.26
C ARG A 6 -8.06 30.04 -80.65
N VAL A 7 -8.14 28.86 -81.26
CA VAL A 7 -8.64 27.62 -80.66
C VAL A 7 -7.48 26.93 -79.91
N ARG A 8 -7.70 26.49 -78.67
CA ARG A 8 -6.76 25.62 -77.92
C ARG A 8 -7.45 24.31 -77.56
N CYS A 9 -6.90 23.22 -78.12
CA CYS A 9 -7.17 21.85 -77.73
C CYS A 9 -6.25 21.52 -76.52
N GLY A 10 -6.82 21.04 -75.41
CA GLY A 10 -6.08 20.69 -74.20
C GLY A 10 -5.50 19.28 -74.28
N SER A 11 -4.17 19.17 -74.25
CA SER A 11 -3.46 17.90 -74.09
C SER A 11 -2.99 17.72 -72.65
N ARG A 12 -3.13 16.48 -72.18
CA ARG A 12 -2.80 15.95 -70.86
C ARG A 12 -1.35 16.26 -70.46
N ARG A 13 -1.13 16.68 -69.22
CA ARG A 13 0.15 16.53 -68.51
C ARG A 13 -0.08 15.65 -67.27
N ASP A 14 0.50 14.46 -67.34
CA ASP A 14 0.83 13.61 -66.20
C ASP A 14 1.69 14.39 -65.21
N ALA A 15 1.24 14.48 -63.97
CA ALA A 15 2.04 14.85 -62.81
C ALA A 15 1.68 13.91 -61.66
N ARG A 16 2.16 12.67 -61.74
CA ARG A 16 2.22 11.76 -60.59
C ARG A 16 3.28 12.28 -59.60
N ARG A 17 2.89 13.21 -58.72
CA ARG A 17 3.58 13.38 -57.43
C ARG A 17 3.04 12.32 -56.48
N HIS A 18 3.78 11.23 -56.32
CA HIS A 18 3.59 10.33 -55.19
C HIS A 18 4.09 11.01 -53.91
N HIS A 19 3.28 11.90 -53.34
CA HIS A 19 3.38 12.18 -51.91
C HIS A 19 2.74 10.99 -51.20
N ARG A 20 3.57 9.99 -50.89
CA ARG A 20 3.24 9.00 -49.86
C ARG A 20 3.34 9.74 -48.53
N VAL A 21 2.25 10.37 -48.11
CA VAL A 21 2.05 10.76 -46.72
C VAL A 21 1.98 9.44 -45.96
N VAL A 22 3.07 9.08 -45.30
CA VAL A 22 3.06 8.00 -44.31
C VAL A 22 2.12 8.50 -43.22
N ALA A 23 0.94 7.88 -43.10
CA ALA A 23 -0.04 8.25 -42.10
C ALA A 23 0.57 7.99 -40.71
N VAL A 24 1.00 9.07 -40.05
CA VAL A 24 1.37 9.08 -38.64
C VAL A 24 0.07 8.90 -37.87
N GLY A 25 -0.01 7.87 -37.01
CA GLY A 25 -1.20 7.57 -36.22
C GLY A 25 -1.73 8.78 -35.44
N TRP A 26 -3.04 8.81 -35.21
CA TRP A 26 -3.73 9.92 -34.55
C TRP A 26 -3.19 10.21 -33.14
N PHE A 27 -2.83 9.18 -32.36
CA PHE A 27 -2.25 9.34 -31.02
C PHE A 27 -0.72 9.39 -31.08
N ARG A 28 -0.13 10.48 -30.58
CA ARG A 28 1.33 10.69 -30.59
C ARG A 28 1.86 10.86 -29.17
N GLY A 29 3.05 10.33 -28.85
CA GLY A 29 3.68 10.59 -27.57
C GLY A 29 4.07 12.07 -27.42
N THR A 30 3.75 12.69 -26.29
CA THR A 30 4.14 14.09 -25.99
C THR A 30 5.54 14.21 -25.38
N ARG A 31 6.20 13.09 -25.07
CA ARG A 31 7.42 13.10 -24.29
C ARG A 31 8.63 13.48 -25.15
N VAL A 32 9.32 14.53 -24.71
CA VAL A 32 10.78 14.60 -24.94
C VAL A 32 11.36 13.38 -24.22
N PRO A 33 11.97 12.42 -24.94
CA PRO A 33 12.44 11.20 -24.32
C PRO A 33 13.51 11.52 -23.28
N GLN A 34 13.52 10.70 -22.24
CA GLN A 34 14.36 10.92 -21.08
C GLN A 34 15.77 10.45 -21.39
N VAL A 35 16.68 11.41 -21.46
CA VAL A 35 18.09 11.14 -21.74
C VAL A 35 18.76 10.64 -20.47
N VAL A 36 19.35 9.45 -20.56
CA VAL A 36 20.29 8.91 -19.58
C VAL A 36 21.69 9.09 -20.13
N ALA A 37 22.60 9.63 -19.31
CA ALA A 37 23.96 9.96 -19.70
C ALA A 37 24.96 9.04 -19.01
N VAL A 38 25.98 8.58 -19.73
CA VAL A 38 27.19 8.04 -19.10
C VAL A 38 28.20 9.18 -18.99
N LEU A 39 28.66 9.44 -17.78
CA LEU A 39 29.51 10.59 -17.50
C LEU A 39 31.00 10.23 -17.60
N GLY A 40 31.80 11.16 -18.08
CA GLY A 40 33.26 11.00 -18.17
C GLY A 40 33.94 10.92 -16.80
N PRO A 41 35.26 10.72 -16.76
CA PRO A 41 36.02 10.49 -15.51
C PRO A 41 35.85 11.56 -14.44
N HIS A 42 35.62 12.81 -14.85
CA HIS A 42 35.42 13.96 -13.95
C HIS A 42 33.93 14.23 -13.62
N GLY A 43 33.00 13.47 -14.20
CA GLY A 43 31.56 13.56 -13.91
C GLY A 43 30.82 14.75 -14.53
N ASP A 44 31.49 15.63 -15.27
CA ASP A 44 30.89 16.89 -15.75
C ASP A 44 30.44 16.87 -17.22
N THR A 45 30.99 15.95 -18.01
CA THR A 45 30.66 15.78 -19.43
C THR A 45 30.01 14.42 -19.67
N ALA A 46 29.03 14.38 -20.58
CA ALA A 46 28.51 13.11 -21.09
C ALA A 46 29.47 12.60 -22.17
N VAL A 47 30.00 11.39 -22.00
CA VAL A 47 30.81 10.69 -23.03
C VAL A 47 29.92 9.85 -23.95
N GLY A 48 28.73 9.49 -23.47
CA GLY A 48 27.71 8.80 -24.25
C GLY A 48 26.34 8.87 -23.59
N ALA A 49 25.39 8.23 -24.24
CA ALA A 49 24.03 8.05 -23.77
C ALA A 49 23.80 6.59 -23.32
N ALA A 50 22.67 6.36 -22.66
CA ALA A 50 22.24 5.04 -22.22
C ALA A 50 20.71 4.90 -22.34
N ALA A 51 20.25 3.65 -22.37
CA ALA A 51 18.84 3.28 -22.25
C ALA A 51 18.55 2.74 -20.85
N LEU A 52 17.54 3.27 -20.17
CA LEU A 52 17.07 2.70 -18.91
C LEU A 52 16.28 1.41 -19.18
N LEU A 53 16.73 0.27 -18.66
CA LEU A 53 16.09 -1.03 -18.87
C LEU A 53 15.06 -1.35 -17.78
N SER A 54 15.39 -1.02 -16.54
CA SER A 54 14.54 -1.15 -15.34
C SER A 54 14.94 -0.06 -14.34
N PRO A 55 14.21 0.15 -13.23
CA PRO A 55 14.60 1.13 -12.22
C PRO A 55 16.04 0.94 -11.69
N GLY A 56 16.60 -0.27 -11.76
CA GLY A 56 17.96 -0.57 -11.28
C GLY A 56 19.03 -0.73 -12.37
N ARG A 57 18.67 -0.75 -13.66
CA ARG A 57 19.59 -1.18 -14.75
C ARG A 57 19.59 -0.24 -15.94
N VAL A 58 20.77 0.08 -16.47
CA VAL A 58 20.93 0.84 -17.72
C VAL A 58 21.80 0.09 -18.72
N LEU A 59 21.46 0.19 -20.01
CA LEU A 59 22.21 -0.35 -21.14
C LEU A 59 22.94 0.76 -21.88
N THR A 60 24.19 0.54 -22.24
CA THR A 60 24.99 1.44 -23.07
C THR A 60 25.98 0.64 -23.92
N CYS A 61 26.81 1.33 -24.70
CA CYS A 61 27.91 0.69 -25.42
C CYS A 61 29.12 0.45 -24.49
N ALA A 62 29.82 -0.65 -24.70
CA ALA A 62 31.02 -0.96 -23.92
C ALA A 62 32.15 0.06 -24.14
N HIS A 63 32.27 0.61 -25.35
CA HIS A 63 33.25 1.66 -25.65
C HIS A 63 32.96 2.98 -24.92
N VAL A 64 31.67 3.30 -24.67
CA VAL A 64 31.27 4.47 -23.88
C VAL A 64 31.73 4.29 -22.43
N VAL A 65 31.62 3.07 -21.90
CA VAL A 65 32.14 2.74 -20.57
C VAL A 65 33.67 2.82 -20.54
N ASN A 66 34.37 2.33 -21.56
CA ASN A 66 35.81 2.52 -21.65
C ASN A 66 36.19 4.01 -21.64
N GLU A 67 35.51 4.84 -22.42
CA GLU A 67 35.75 6.29 -22.46
C GLU A 67 35.45 6.96 -21.12
N ALA A 68 34.35 6.57 -20.45
CA ALA A 68 33.99 7.04 -19.12
C ALA A 68 35.06 6.75 -18.06
N LEU A 69 35.81 5.67 -18.26
CA LEU A 69 36.90 5.22 -17.39
C LEU A 69 38.27 5.70 -17.88
N GLY A 70 38.34 6.51 -18.94
CA GLY A 70 39.59 7.01 -19.52
C GLY A 70 40.42 5.92 -20.21
N ARG A 71 39.80 4.80 -20.60
CA ARG A 71 40.42 3.66 -21.27
C ARG A 71 40.28 3.77 -22.79
N PRO A 72 41.15 3.08 -23.57
CA PRO A 72 40.97 3.00 -25.02
C PRO A 72 39.58 2.45 -25.39
N PRO A 73 38.82 3.11 -26.29
CA PRO A 73 37.42 2.74 -26.58
C PRO A 73 37.21 1.27 -26.96
N LEU A 74 38.16 0.69 -27.70
CA LEU A 74 38.11 -0.70 -28.18
C LEU A 74 38.76 -1.72 -27.22
N SER A 75 38.98 -1.37 -25.96
CA SER A 75 39.51 -2.32 -24.98
C SER A 75 38.52 -3.44 -24.71
N GLY A 76 38.89 -4.68 -25.04
CA GLY A 76 38.05 -5.86 -24.82
C GLY A 76 38.01 -6.36 -23.38
N THR A 77 39.00 -5.99 -22.55
CA THR A 77 39.11 -6.47 -21.16
C THR A 77 38.08 -5.78 -20.27
N ARG A 78 37.19 -6.56 -19.63
CA ARG A 78 36.20 -6.06 -18.67
C ARG A 78 36.88 -5.20 -17.58
N PRO A 79 36.45 -3.94 -17.37
CA PRO A 79 36.90 -3.14 -16.23
C PRO A 79 36.54 -3.82 -14.90
N ALA A 80 37.48 -3.91 -13.96
CA ALA A 80 37.31 -4.61 -12.69
C ALA A 80 37.07 -3.61 -11.54
N HIS A 81 35.94 -3.74 -10.84
CA HIS A 81 35.59 -2.96 -9.64
C HIS A 81 35.53 -1.43 -9.82
N GLU A 82 35.38 -0.97 -11.06
CA GLU A 82 35.28 0.46 -11.37
C GLU A 82 33.83 0.95 -11.19
N VAL A 83 33.68 2.08 -10.50
CA VAL A 83 32.41 2.76 -10.29
C VAL A 83 32.34 3.95 -11.24
N LEU A 84 31.28 3.99 -12.04
CA LEU A 84 31.00 5.04 -13.00
C LEU A 84 29.76 5.85 -12.57
N GLN A 85 29.60 7.04 -13.14
CA GLN A 85 28.45 7.90 -12.86
C GLN A 85 27.49 7.91 -14.05
N VAL A 86 26.21 7.70 -13.73
CA VAL A 86 25.08 7.77 -14.66
C VAL A 86 24.25 9.01 -14.32
N GLY A 87 24.04 9.87 -15.31
CA GLY A 87 23.30 11.11 -15.17
C GLY A 87 21.83 10.98 -15.60
N PHE A 88 20.92 11.46 -14.75
CA PHE A 88 19.48 11.58 -15.01
C PHE A 88 19.04 13.04 -14.96
N ALA A 89 17.84 13.34 -15.48
CA ALA A 89 17.24 14.67 -15.44
C ALA A 89 18.20 15.77 -15.91
N ARG A 90 18.75 15.62 -17.13
CA ARG A 90 19.79 16.50 -17.69
C ARG A 90 21.06 16.58 -16.82
N ARG A 91 21.41 15.46 -16.19
CA ARG A 91 22.59 15.27 -15.32
C ARG A 91 22.53 16.03 -14.00
N THR A 92 21.34 16.49 -13.59
CA THR A 92 21.12 17.09 -12.25
C THR A 92 21.13 16.03 -11.16
N VAL A 93 20.72 14.81 -11.49
CA VAL A 93 20.84 13.65 -10.61
C VAL A 93 21.95 12.75 -11.13
N ARG A 94 22.88 12.36 -10.26
CA ARG A 94 24.02 11.49 -10.59
C ARG A 94 23.98 10.26 -9.71
N ILE A 95 23.89 9.08 -10.31
CA ILE A 95 23.84 7.80 -9.61
C ILE A 95 25.09 7.00 -9.94
N LYS A 96 25.70 6.39 -8.92
CA LYS A 96 26.83 5.47 -9.10
C LYS A 96 26.35 4.16 -9.71
N ALA A 97 27.12 3.59 -10.62
CA ALA A 97 26.80 2.31 -11.24
C ALA A 97 28.02 1.40 -11.31
N GLN A 98 27.77 0.10 -11.39
CA GLN A 98 28.78 -0.95 -11.57
C GLN A 98 28.44 -1.79 -12.79
N ILE A 99 29.46 -2.37 -13.42
CA ILE A 99 29.28 -3.23 -14.59
C ILE A 99 28.68 -4.56 -14.15
N GLU A 100 27.46 -4.85 -14.59
CA GLU A 100 26.75 -6.11 -14.36
C GLU A 100 27.10 -7.10 -15.49
N VAL A 101 26.83 -6.71 -16.74
CA VAL A 101 27.08 -7.50 -17.95
C VAL A 101 28.05 -6.77 -18.86
N TRP A 102 29.04 -7.49 -19.40
CA TRP A 102 30.04 -6.94 -20.31
C TRP A 102 30.14 -7.79 -21.57
N VAL A 103 29.75 -7.22 -22.71
CA VAL A 103 29.95 -7.82 -24.04
C VAL A 103 30.98 -6.97 -24.79
N PRO A 104 32.23 -7.45 -24.94
CA PRO A 104 33.33 -6.62 -25.40
C PRO A 104 33.14 -6.14 -26.85
N PRO A 105 33.64 -4.95 -27.22
CA PRO A 105 33.66 -4.51 -28.61
C PRO A 105 34.62 -5.41 -29.42
N ARG A 106 34.12 -6.05 -30.48
CA ARG A 106 34.92 -6.90 -31.36
C ARG A 106 34.84 -6.39 -32.79
N HIS A 107 35.99 -6.20 -33.42
CA HIS A 107 36.07 -5.83 -34.83
C HIS A 107 35.90 -7.07 -35.70
N SER A 108 34.89 -7.10 -36.58
CA SER A 108 34.87 -8.03 -37.72
C SER A 108 35.15 -7.27 -39.02
N SER A 109 35.37 -7.99 -40.12
CA SER A 109 35.69 -7.40 -41.43
C SER A 109 34.53 -6.62 -42.07
N ALA A 110 33.30 -6.68 -41.51
CA ALA A 110 32.12 -6.01 -42.08
C ALA A 110 31.29 -5.18 -41.06
N ALA A 111 31.26 -5.54 -39.78
CA ALA A 111 30.58 -4.76 -38.72
C ALA A 111 31.14 -5.08 -37.32
N TRP A 112 30.90 -4.24 -36.30
CA TRP A 112 31.27 -4.64 -34.93
C TRP A 112 30.28 -5.68 -34.40
N GLN A 113 30.80 -6.64 -33.65
CA GLN A 113 30.01 -7.56 -32.83
C GLN A 113 30.30 -7.27 -31.36
N GLY A 114 29.30 -7.44 -30.49
CA GLY A 114 29.44 -7.02 -29.10
C GLY A 114 29.21 -5.52 -28.92
N ASP A 115 30.04 -4.92 -28.09
CA ASP A 115 29.96 -3.51 -27.69
C ASP A 115 28.71 -3.15 -26.87
N LEU A 116 28.35 -4.02 -25.92
CA LEU A 116 27.24 -3.82 -25.00
C LEU A 116 27.72 -3.87 -23.56
N CYS A 117 27.20 -2.97 -22.73
CA CYS A 117 27.41 -2.99 -21.30
C CYS A 117 26.10 -2.72 -20.57
N VAL A 118 25.76 -3.59 -19.62
CA VAL A 118 24.67 -3.37 -18.67
C VAL A 118 25.29 -2.92 -17.35
N LEU A 119 24.75 -1.85 -16.80
CA LEU A 119 25.20 -1.24 -15.56
C LEU A 119 24.10 -1.37 -14.50
N LEU A 120 24.47 -1.87 -13.34
CA LEU A 120 23.63 -1.91 -12.15
C LEU A 120 23.80 -0.61 -11.38
N LEU A 121 22.70 0.10 -11.13
CA LEU A 121 22.67 1.35 -10.37
C LEU A 121 22.73 1.04 -8.86
N ALA A 122 23.48 1.84 -8.11
CA ALA A 122 23.59 1.72 -6.66
C ALA A 122 22.28 2.09 -5.93
N GLU A 123 21.44 2.89 -6.57
CA GLU A 123 20.12 3.32 -6.10
C GLU A 123 19.15 3.30 -7.28
N PRO A 124 17.84 3.10 -7.07
CA PRO A 124 16.86 3.17 -8.15
C PRO A 124 16.90 4.50 -8.89
N ALA A 125 16.69 4.46 -10.20
CA ALA A 125 16.51 5.64 -11.03
C ALA A 125 15.37 6.53 -10.49
N PRO A 126 15.43 7.86 -10.67
CA PRO A 126 14.39 8.76 -10.18
C PRO A 126 13.01 8.34 -10.69
N ALA A 127 11.95 8.51 -9.89
CA ALA A 127 10.58 8.16 -10.30
C ALA A 127 10.12 8.91 -11.57
N SER A 128 10.73 10.08 -11.85
CA SER A 128 10.52 10.79 -13.10
C SER A 128 11.04 10.05 -14.32
N SER A 129 11.94 9.07 -14.16
CA SER A 129 12.60 8.32 -15.23
C SER A 129 11.92 6.97 -15.51
N ALA A 130 11.46 6.77 -16.74
CA ALA A 130 10.76 5.56 -17.17
C ALA A 130 11.68 4.65 -18.00
N PRO A 131 11.65 3.33 -17.76
CA PRO A 131 12.33 2.38 -18.63
C PRO A 131 11.88 2.46 -20.09
N VAL A 132 12.82 2.21 -21.01
CA VAL A 132 12.58 2.15 -22.45
C VAL A 132 11.65 0.99 -22.78
N VAL A 133 10.71 1.24 -23.71
CA VAL A 133 9.91 0.19 -24.33
C VAL A 133 10.53 -0.16 -25.67
N TRP A 134 10.91 -1.40 -25.86
CA TRP A 134 11.61 -1.86 -27.05
C TRP A 134 10.66 -2.39 -28.11
N THR A 135 10.95 -2.13 -29.38
CA THR A 135 10.25 -2.71 -30.54
C THR A 135 11.26 -3.18 -31.58
N GLU A 136 10.81 -3.96 -32.55
CA GLU A 136 11.69 -4.48 -33.59
C GLU A 136 12.15 -3.39 -34.57
N MET A 137 13.44 -3.40 -34.88
CA MET A 137 14.00 -2.56 -35.94
C MET A 137 13.62 -3.13 -37.31
N ALA A 138 13.14 -2.28 -38.21
CA ALA A 138 12.72 -2.64 -39.57
C ALA A 138 13.09 -1.55 -40.58
N GLU A 139 13.43 -1.95 -41.80
CA GLU A 139 13.85 -1.03 -42.87
C GLU A 139 12.79 0.03 -43.18
N GLY A 140 13.24 1.26 -43.46
CA GLY A 140 12.37 2.39 -43.75
C GLY A 140 11.79 3.10 -42.52
N GLN A 141 12.04 2.63 -41.30
CA GLN A 141 11.65 3.35 -40.08
C GLN A 141 12.34 4.72 -39.97
N SER A 142 11.55 5.75 -39.70
CA SER A 142 12.03 7.05 -39.23
C SER A 142 12.31 6.98 -37.74
N LEU A 143 13.49 7.44 -37.34
CA LEU A 143 14.04 7.28 -36.00
C LEU A 143 14.69 8.57 -35.51
N ARG A 144 14.76 8.75 -34.19
CA ARG A 144 15.42 9.89 -33.54
C ARG A 144 16.39 9.43 -32.45
N ALA A 145 17.60 9.97 -32.48
CA ALA A 145 18.60 9.81 -31.43
C ALA A 145 18.75 11.11 -30.63
N TRP A 146 19.06 10.99 -29.33
CA TRP A 146 19.29 12.13 -28.43
C TRP A 146 20.70 12.09 -27.87
N HIS A 147 21.32 13.27 -27.75
CA HIS A 147 22.65 13.39 -27.20
C HIS A 147 22.64 13.28 -25.68
N GLY A 148 23.64 12.62 -25.08
CA GLY A 148 23.77 12.39 -23.63
C GLY A 148 23.83 13.65 -22.76
N CYS A 149 23.98 14.85 -23.33
CA CYS A 149 23.93 16.09 -22.53
C CYS A 149 22.52 16.42 -22.01
N GLY A 150 21.47 15.90 -22.65
CA GLY A 150 20.08 16.09 -22.25
C GLY A 150 19.45 17.43 -22.65
N ASP A 151 20.09 18.22 -23.52
CA ASP A 151 19.52 19.46 -24.02
C ASP A 151 18.43 19.18 -25.08
N PRO A 152 17.19 19.69 -24.94
CA PRO A 152 16.10 19.47 -25.90
C PRO A 152 16.40 19.81 -27.36
N ILE A 153 17.40 20.64 -27.63
CA ILE A 153 17.81 20.98 -29.01
C ILE A 153 18.85 20.01 -29.59
N THR A 154 19.39 19.09 -28.78
CA THR A 154 20.47 18.17 -29.18
C THR A 154 19.94 16.78 -29.53
N PHE A 155 19.29 16.70 -30.70
CA PHE A 155 18.78 15.45 -31.27
C PHE A 155 19.15 15.35 -32.76
N ALA A 156 19.16 14.13 -33.27
CA ALA A 156 19.38 13.84 -34.69
C ALA A 156 18.28 12.92 -35.22
N ASP A 157 17.59 13.40 -36.26
CA ASP A 157 16.64 12.60 -37.03
C ASP A 157 17.37 11.73 -38.03
N THR A 158 16.91 10.51 -38.22
CA THR A 158 17.53 9.55 -39.12
C THR A 158 16.49 8.58 -39.68
N SER A 159 16.84 7.87 -40.74
CA SER A 159 15.99 6.82 -41.30
C SER A 159 16.80 5.56 -41.52
N LEU A 160 16.27 4.42 -41.11
CA LEU A 160 16.91 3.14 -41.36
C LEU A 160 16.86 2.82 -42.84
N LYS A 161 18.02 2.69 -43.49
CA LYS A 161 18.14 2.43 -44.93
C LYS A 161 18.38 0.97 -45.26
N LEU A 162 19.12 0.28 -44.40
CA LEU A 162 19.49 -1.11 -44.57
C LEU A 162 19.59 -1.75 -43.20
N LEU A 163 19.00 -2.93 -43.05
CA LEU A 163 19.20 -3.81 -41.91
C LEU A 163 19.97 -5.04 -42.39
N ASP A 164 21.29 -5.05 -42.17
CA ASP A 164 22.15 -6.16 -42.57
C ASP A 164 22.36 -7.09 -41.37
N GLY A 165 21.57 -8.18 -41.36
CA GLY A 165 21.43 -9.06 -40.21
C GLY A 165 20.93 -8.29 -38.98
N HIS A 166 21.85 -8.02 -38.07
CA HIS A 166 21.58 -7.42 -36.76
C HIS A 166 22.09 -5.98 -36.62
N VAL A 167 22.66 -5.42 -37.70
CA VAL A 167 23.23 -4.07 -37.74
C VAL A 167 22.39 -3.19 -38.66
N GLY A 168 21.92 -2.06 -38.11
CA GLY A 168 21.16 -1.07 -38.85
C GLY A 168 22.04 0.06 -39.37
N TYR A 169 21.96 0.36 -40.66
CA TYR A 169 22.59 1.52 -41.27
C TYR A 169 21.57 2.63 -41.47
N LEU A 170 21.83 3.78 -40.84
CA LEU A 170 20.90 4.90 -40.82
C LEU A 170 21.51 6.11 -41.53
N ASP A 171 20.71 6.75 -42.37
CA ASP A 171 21.09 7.99 -43.05
C ASP A 171 20.26 9.15 -42.50
N GLY A 172 20.96 10.15 -41.94
CA GLY A 172 20.37 11.40 -41.48
C GLY A 172 20.27 12.45 -42.59
N PRO A 173 19.34 13.43 -42.47
CA PRO A 173 19.24 14.54 -43.40
C PRO A 173 20.49 15.44 -43.34
N LEU A 174 20.80 16.10 -44.46
CA LEU A 174 21.91 17.07 -44.54
C LEU A 174 21.66 18.34 -43.73
N SER A 175 20.38 18.67 -43.47
CA SER A 175 19.95 19.75 -42.59
C SER A 175 19.71 19.22 -41.17
N GLY A 176 20.17 19.93 -40.14
CA GLY A 176 20.03 19.54 -38.73
C GLY A 176 21.32 18.99 -38.12
N ALA A 177 21.25 18.45 -36.90
CA ALA A 177 22.40 17.81 -36.25
C ALA A 177 22.69 16.43 -36.86
N ALA A 178 23.94 15.98 -36.74
CA ALA A 178 24.36 14.63 -37.11
C ALA A 178 24.56 13.80 -35.84
N ILE A 179 24.34 12.48 -35.94
CA ILE A 179 24.76 11.57 -34.88
C ILE A 179 26.29 11.54 -34.85
N GLY A 180 26.85 11.89 -33.70
CA GLY A 180 28.30 11.95 -33.45
C GLY A 180 28.65 11.53 -32.03
N PRO A 181 29.81 11.95 -31.51
CA PRO A 181 30.19 11.70 -30.11
C PRO A 181 29.09 12.11 -29.13
N GLY A 182 28.91 11.33 -28.06
CA GLY A 182 27.89 11.57 -27.03
C GLY A 182 26.48 11.05 -27.33
N PHE A 183 26.21 10.54 -28.55
CA PHE A 183 24.96 9.81 -28.87
C PHE A 183 25.08 8.29 -28.65
N SER A 184 26.30 7.74 -28.74
CA SER A 184 26.56 6.31 -28.61
C SER A 184 26.04 5.73 -27.30
N GLY A 185 25.51 4.51 -27.35
CA GLY A 185 24.81 3.84 -26.26
C GLY A 185 23.37 4.32 -26.05
N GLY A 186 22.95 5.39 -26.71
CA GLY A 186 21.59 5.93 -26.60
C GLY A 186 20.56 5.17 -27.44
N PRO A 187 19.29 5.12 -27.00
CA PRO A 187 18.21 4.49 -27.76
C PRO A 187 17.85 5.26 -29.05
N LEU A 188 17.49 4.51 -30.08
CA LEU A 188 16.88 5.00 -31.32
C LEU A 188 15.36 4.98 -31.20
N TRP A 189 14.76 6.14 -30.94
CA TRP A 189 13.33 6.27 -30.73
C TRP A 189 12.57 6.26 -32.05
N THR A 190 11.38 5.66 -32.05
CA THR A 190 10.40 5.82 -33.13
C THR A 190 9.91 7.27 -33.19
N ASP A 191 9.35 7.69 -34.33
CA ASP A 191 8.75 9.02 -34.49
C ASP A 191 7.69 9.35 -33.42
N ALA A 192 6.99 8.33 -32.90
CA ALA A 192 6.02 8.48 -31.82
C ALA A 192 6.64 8.79 -30.45
N GLY A 193 7.96 8.57 -30.29
CA GLY A 193 8.71 8.83 -29.06
C GLY A 193 8.34 7.91 -27.89
N ASP A 194 7.66 6.81 -28.15
CA ASP A 194 7.10 5.91 -27.14
C ASP A 194 7.84 4.58 -27.02
N SER A 195 8.66 4.26 -28.01
CA SER A 195 9.39 3.01 -28.14
C SER A 195 10.72 3.23 -28.84
N ALA A 196 11.67 2.34 -28.60
CA ALA A 196 12.99 2.36 -29.23
C ALA A 196 13.25 1.06 -29.99
N THR A 197 13.91 1.16 -31.14
CA THR A 197 14.16 0.02 -32.04
C THR A 197 15.56 -0.57 -31.89
N GLY A 198 16.45 0.10 -31.17
CA GLY A 198 17.84 -0.30 -31.01
C GLY A 198 18.67 0.78 -30.33
N ILE A 199 20.00 0.63 -30.37
CA ILE A 199 20.94 1.58 -29.78
C ILE A 199 21.94 2.12 -30.81
N VAL A 200 22.28 3.39 -30.70
CA VAL A 200 23.33 4.04 -31.49
C VAL A 200 24.68 3.48 -31.06
N VAL A 201 25.52 3.08 -32.01
CA VAL A 201 26.90 2.68 -31.70
C VAL A 201 27.91 3.72 -32.16
N GLY A 202 27.78 4.25 -33.38
CA GLY A 202 28.64 5.34 -33.82
C GLY A 202 28.46 5.73 -35.28
N GLN A 203 29.28 6.69 -35.72
CA GLN A 203 29.32 7.13 -37.11
C GLN A 203 30.25 6.22 -37.92
N LEU A 204 29.87 5.88 -39.16
CA LEU A 204 30.81 5.21 -40.07
C LEU A 204 31.86 6.24 -40.50
N GLY A 205 33.15 5.97 -40.26
CA GLY A 205 34.23 6.85 -40.68
C GLY A 205 34.16 7.14 -42.19
N GLN A 206 34.49 8.37 -42.61
CA GLN A 206 34.63 8.66 -44.04
C GLN A 206 35.69 7.71 -44.63
N PRO A 207 35.49 7.15 -45.84
CA PRO A 207 36.55 6.40 -46.51
C PRO A 207 37.81 7.26 -46.58
N THR A 208 38.98 6.65 -46.43
CA THR A 208 40.29 7.30 -46.57
C THR A 208 40.57 7.85 -47.98
N ALA A 209 39.62 7.71 -48.92
CA ALA A 209 39.64 8.29 -50.25
C ALA A 209 38.95 9.67 -50.25
N PRO A 210 39.43 10.65 -51.05
CA PRO A 210 38.79 11.96 -51.13
C PRO A 210 37.32 11.79 -51.53
N ALA A 211 36.41 12.30 -50.69
CA ALA A 211 34.97 12.20 -50.90
C ALA A 211 34.58 12.82 -52.25
N HIS A 212 33.84 12.08 -53.08
CA HIS A 212 33.25 12.65 -54.29
C HIS A 212 32.24 13.74 -53.90
N PRO A 213 32.12 14.85 -54.67
CA PRO A 213 31.18 15.95 -54.38
C PRO A 213 29.69 15.56 -54.24
N GLY A 214 29.32 14.33 -54.62
CA GLY A 214 27.99 13.75 -54.45
C GLY A 214 27.84 12.76 -53.28
N GLN A 215 28.86 12.57 -52.43
CA GLN A 215 28.90 11.53 -51.38
C GLN A 215 28.90 12.08 -49.93
N THR A 216 28.21 13.19 -49.67
CA THR A 216 28.01 13.64 -48.29
C THR A 216 26.87 12.84 -47.64
N LEU A 217 27.14 11.61 -47.20
CA LEU A 217 26.18 10.81 -46.43
C LEU A 217 26.49 10.93 -44.93
N ARG A 218 25.52 11.37 -44.12
CA ARG A 218 25.58 11.31 -42.65
C ARG A 218 25.19 9.91 -42.18
N ARG A 219 25.99 8.92 -42.57
CA ARG A 219 25.73 7.51 -42.28
C ARG A 219 26.20 7.13 -40.89
N THR A 220 25.29 6.57 -40.13
CA THR A 220 25.49 6.05 -38.77
C THR A 220 25.15 4.57 -38.78
N TRP A 221 25.72 3.82 -37.85
CA TRP A 221 25.35 2.42 -37.64
C TRP A 221 24.88 2.20 -36.20
N ALA A 222 23.97 1.25 -36.04
CA ALA A 222 23.29 0.93 -34.80
C ALA A 222 23.13 -0.58 -34.65
N LEU A 223 22.97 -1.02 -33.41
CA LEU A 223 22.54 -2.38 -33.11
C LEU A 223 21.02 -2.40 -32.99
N SER A 224 20.38 -3.35 -33.68
CA SER A 224 18.95 -3.55 -33.53
C SER A 224 18.62 -4.10 -32.15
N TRP A 225 17.41 -3.86 -31.64
CA TRP A 225 16.97 -4.46 -30.38
C TRP A 225 17.04 -5.99 -30.43
N GLN A 226 16.74 -6.58 -31.59
CA GLN A 226 16.88 -8.01 -31.84
C GLN A 226 18.33 -8.47 -31.57
N ALA A 227 19.32 -7.73 -32.08
CA ALA A 227 20.74 -7.98 -31.85
C ALA A 227 21.13 -7.89 -30.38
N VAL A 228 20.68 -6.82 -29.71
CA VAL A 228 20.96 -6.58 -28.30
C VAL A 228 20.44 -7.74 -27.46
N ARG A 229 19.19 -8.13 -27.67
CA ARG A 229 18.53 -9.23 -26.97
C ARG A 229 19.29 -10.54 -27.14
N GLU A 230 19.63 -10.91 -28.38
CA GLU A 230 20.38 -12.14 -28.65
C GLU A 230 21.76 -12.15 -28.00
N GLN A 231 22.47 -11.02 -28.03
CA GLN A 231 23.79 -10.92 -27.40
C GLN A 231 23.73 -10.95 -25.88
N LEU A 232 22.68 -10.40 -25.27
CA LEU A 232 22.46 -10.49 -23.82
C LEU A 232 22.11 -11.93 -23.41
N TYR A 233 21.27 -12.63 -24.16
CA TYR A 233 21.04 -14.06 -23.93
C TYR A 233 22.33 -14.89 -24.07
N ALA A 234 23.12 -14.64 -25.11
CA ALA A 234 24.41 -15.30 -25.30
C ALA A 234 25.42 -15.01 -24.17
N ALA A 235 25.26 -13.89 -23.46
CA ALA A 235 26.06 -13.52 -22.29
C ALA A 235 25.50 -14.07 -20.96
N GLY A 236 24.41 -14.85 -20.99
CA GLY A 236 23.75 -15.41 -19.79
C GLY A 236 22.98 -14.37 -18.97
N ALA A 237 22.50 -13.30 -19.62
CA ALA A 237 21.79 -12.20 -18.98
C ALA A 237 20.26 -12.29 -19.18
N ASP A 238 19.70 -13.49 -19.04
CA ASP A 238 18.26 -13.76 -19.24
C ASP A 238 17.36 -12.87 -18.37
N GLU A 239 17.74 -12.65 -17.11
CA GLU A 239 17.01 -11.79 -16.17
C GLU A 239 16.97 -10.33 -16.64
N VAL A 240 18.04 -9.83 -17.24
CA VAL A 240 18.08 -8.46 -17.79
C VAL A 240 17.10 -8.32 -18.94
N VAL A 241 17.00 -9.34 -19.80
CA VAL A 241 16.06 -9.33 -20.93
C VAL A 241 14.62 -9.48 -20.43
N ALA A 242 14.36 -10.32 -19.42
CA ALA A 242 13.04 -10.50 -18.83
C ALA A 242 12.47 -9.21 -18.21
N ASP A 243 13.34 -8.36 -17.65
CA ASP A 243 12.97 -7.05 -17.12
C ASP A 243 12.62 -6.01 -18.20
N CYS A 244 13.05 -6.23 -19.45
CA CYS A 244 12.86 -5.27 -20.52
C CYS A 244 11.41 -5.23 -20.99
N ARG A 245 10.84 -4.02 -21.08
CA ARG A 245 9.51 -3.82 -21.66
C ARG A 245 9.61 -3.90 -23.18
N THR A 246 8.81 -4.76 -23.80
CA THR A 246 8.73 -4.86 -25.27
C THR A 246 7.32 -4.56 -25.77
N VAL A 247 7.18 -3.85 -26.89
CA VAL A 247 5.93 -3.80 -27.65
C VAL A 247 5.64 -5.21 -28.14
N ARG A 248 4.61 -5.86 -27.59
CA ARG A 248 4.07 -7.07 -28.20
C ARG A 248 3.32 -6.64 -29.47
N PRO A 249 3.68 -7.12 -30.67
CA PRO A 249 2.82 -6.91 -31.81
C PRO A 249 1.47 -7.56 -31.49
N ALA A 250 0.38 -6.80 -31.61
CA ALA A 250 -0.95 -7.36 -31.51
C ALA A 250 -1.02 -8.53 -32.52
N PRO A 251 -1.47 -9.73 -32.10
CA PRO A 251 -1.67 -10.82 -33.04
C PRO A 251 -2.52 -10.30 -34.19
N GLN A 252 -2.12 -10.56 -35.43
CA GLN A 252 -2.80 -10.03 -36.62
C GLN A 252 -4.26 -10.52 -36.78
N ASN A 253 -4.79 -11.26 -35.80
CA ASN A 253 -6.18 -11.68 -35.63
C ASN A 253 -6.49 -11.86 -34.12
N ASP A 254 -6.27 -10.84 -33.29
CA ASP A 254 -6.69 -10.88 -31.89
C ASP A 254 -8.23 -10.80 -31.79
N PRO A 255 -8.93 -11.86 -31.32
CA PRO A 255 -10.39 -11.84 -31.20
C PRO A 255 -10.87 -10.71 -30.28
N VAL A 256 -10.09 -10.32 -29.27
CA VAL A 256 -10.41 -9.21 -28.35
C VAL A 256 -10.35 -7.88 -29.09
N ALA A 257 -9.38 -7.69 -29.99
CA ALA A 257 -9.27 -6.47 -30.80
C ALA A 257 -10.45 -6.30 -31.76
N VAL A 258 -10.92 -7.40 -32.37
CA VAL A 258 -12.10 -7.40 -33.25
C VAL A 258 -13.36 -7.03 -32.47
N GLU A 259 -13.59 -7.70 -31.34
CA GLU A 259 -14.76 -7.43 -30.48
C GLU A 259 -14.74 -5.98 -29.95
N LEU A 260 -13.57 -5.49 -29.52
CA LEU A 260 -13.39 -4.12 -29.05
C LEU A 260 -13.68 -3.10 -30.16
N SER A 261 -13.20 -3.35 -31.38
CA SER A 261 -13.47 -2.50 -32.54
C SER A 261 -14.96 -2.47 -32.89
N ASP A 262 -15.67 -3.60 -32.83
CA ASP A 262 -17.11 -3.69 -33.07
C ASP A 262 -17.90 -2.87 -32.04
N LEU A 263 -17.54 -2.99 -30.76
CA LEU A 263 -18.13 -2.22 -29.67
C LEU A 263 -17.89 -0.73 -29.83
N LEU A 264 -16.67 -0.33 -30.20
CA LEU A 264 -16.33 1.08 -30.46
C LEU A 264 -17.08 1.65 -31.66
N ARG A 265 -17.25 0.89 -32.76
CA ARG A 265 -18.08 1.33 -33.90
C ARG A 265 -19.53 1.54 -33.48
N SER A 266 -20.05 0.71 -32.57
CA SER A 266 -21.40 0.84 -32.04
C SER A 266 -21.55 2.03 -31.08
N LEU A 267 -20.57 2.25 -30.20
CA LEU A 267 -20.59 3.32 -29.18
C LEU A 267 -20.27 4.70 -29.77
N LEU A 268 -19.31 4.77 -30.70
CA LEU A 268 -18.77 5.99 -31.30
C LEU A 268 -18.86 5.97 -32.84
N PRO A 269 -20.08 5.85 -33.42
CA PRO A 269 -20.25 5.81 -34.87
C PRO A 269 -19.87 7.15 -35.50
N GLU A 270 -20.23 8.26 -34.85
CA GLU A 270 -20.01 9.62 -35.36
C GLU A 270 -18.55 10.06 -35.18
N PRO A 271 -17.86 10.53 -36.24
CA PRO A 271 -16.49 11.01 -36.15
C PRO A 271 -16.30 12.16 -35.17
N THR A 272 -17.26 13.07 -35.05
CA THR A 272 -17.19 14.23 -34.14
C THR A 272 -17.17 13.81 -32.68
N ALA A 273 -18.07 12.90 -32.28
CA ALA A 273 -18.10 12.31 -30.94
C ALA A 273 -16.83 11.51 -30.66
N ARG A 274 -16.37 10.71 -31.63
CA ARG A 274 -15.12 9.95 -31.50
C ARG A 274 -13.92 10.86 -31.29
N ALA A 275 -13.83 11.98 -32.03
CA ALA A 275 -12.76 12.96 -31.86
C ALA A 275 -12.80 13.66 -30.49
N GLU A 276 -13.99 13.95 -29.96
CA GLU A 276 -14.15 14.54 -28.62
C GLU A 276 -13.63 13.62 -27.52
N HIS A 277 -14.10 12.36 -27.49
CA HIS A 277 -13.66 11.39 -26.48
C HIS A 277 -12.19 11.02 -26.65
N ALA A 278 -11.70 10.91 -27.89
CA ALA A 278 -10.29 10.64 -28.17
C ALA A 278 -9.36 11.78 -27.70
N ARG A 279 -9.78 13.05 -27.81
CA ARG A 279 -9.01 14.19 -27.29
C ARG A 279 -8.90 14.14 -25.77
N ARG A 280 -10.01 13.91 -25.06
CA ARG A 280 -9.97 13.75 -23.59
C ARG A 280 -9.10 12.57 -23.16
N LEU A 281 -9.23 11.44 -23.86
CA LEU A 281 -8.37 10.28 -23.64
C LEU A 281 -6.89 10.62 -23.85
N ALA A 282 -6.57 11.33 -24.94
CA ALA A 282 -5.21 11.75 -25.22
C ALA A 282 -4.68 12.69 -24.13
N ASP A 283 -5.45 13.69 -23.72
CA ASP A 283 -5.07 14.64 -22.66
C ASP A 283 -4.76 13.93 -21.33
N GLU A 284 -5.61 12.99 -20.90
CA GLU A 284 -5.40 12.22 -19.66
C GLU A 284 -4.23 11.22 -19.72
N LEU A 285 -3.95 10.68 -20.91
CA LEU A 285 -2.82 9.79 -21.15
C LEU A 285 -1.51 10.54 -21.45
N GLY A 286 -1.54 11.86 -21.62
CA GLY A 286 -0.39 12.65 -22.06
C GLY A 286 0.02 12.33 -23.49
N LEU A 287 -0.95 12.14 -24.37
CA LEU A 287 -0.77 11.95 -25.81
C LEU A 287 -1.21 13.22 -26.56
N ALA A 288 -0.67 13.43 -27.75
CA ALA A 288 -1.05 14.51 -28.65
C ALA A 288 -1.88 13.97 -29.81
N GLY A 289 -2.98 14.65 -30.13
CA GLY A 289 -3.77 14.42 -31.34
C GLY A 289 -3.58 15.55 -32.37
N PRO A 290 -3.97 15.35 -33.63
CA PRO A 290 -4.07 16.41 -34.63
C PRO A 290 -5.01 17.53 -34.15
N GLY A 291 -4.57 18.78 -34.24
CA GLY A 291 -5.38 19.96 -33.93
C GLY A 291 -6.33 20.40 -35.06
N ASP A 292 -6.48 19.58 -36.10
CA ASP A 292 -7.23 19.89 -37.32
C ASP A 292 -8.71 19.47 -37.27
N GLY A 293 -9.16 18.94 -36.13
CA GLY A 293 -10.54 18.47 -35.93
C GLY A 293 -10.81 17.07 -36.49
N SER A 294 -9.80 16.39 -37.03
CA SER A 294 -9.92 15.00 -37.48
C SER A 294 -10.16 14.03 -36.32
N ALA A 295 -10.85 12.92 -36.61
CA ALA A 295 -11.12 11.85 -35.64
C ALA A 295 -10.16 10.68 -35.87
N PRO A 296 -9.73 9.95 -34.81
CA PRO A 296 -9.00 8.70 -35.03
C PRO A 296 -9.91 7.70 -35.74
N THR A 297 -9.31 6.76 -36.46
CA THR A 297 -10.00 5.54 -36.87
C THR A 297 -10.35 4.68 -35.64
N VAL A 298 -11.29 3.75 -35.79
CA VAL A 298 -11.63 2.84 -34.69
C VAL A 298 -10.47 1.91 -34.39
N GLU A 299 -9.72 1.53 -35.41
CA GLU A 299 -8.54 0.69 -35.33
C GLU A 299 -7.41 1.39 -34.55
N GLU A 300 -7.14 2.67 -34.82
CA GLU A 300 -6.19 3.47 -34.03
C GLU A 300 -6.63 3.63 -32.57
N LEU A 301 -7.92 3.83 -32.32
CA LEU A 301 -8.44 3.92 -30.96
C LEU A 301 -8.30 2.57 -30.23
N THR A 302 -8.64 1.47 -30.90
CA THR A 302 -8.52 0.09 -30.38
C THR A 302 -7.08 -0.23 -30.01
N ASP A 303 -6.11 0.10 -30.86
CA ASP A 303 -4.69 -0.11 -30.60
C ASP A 303 -4.23 0.60 -29.31
N VAL A 304 -4.67 1.84 -29.09
CA VAL A 304 -4.37 2.56 -27.84
C VAL A 304 -5.02 1.89 -26.64
N LEU A 305 -6.26 1.41 -26.74
CA LEU A 305 -6.94 0.72 -25.64
C LEU A 305 -6.26 -0.59 -25.25
N LEU A 306 -5.69 -1.31 -26.22
CA LEU A 306 -5.01 -2.59 -26.00
C LEU A 306 -3.58 -2.41 -25.46
N THR A 307 -2.89 -1.33 -25.83
CA THR A 307 -1.46 -1.16 -25.55
C THR A 307 -1.16 -0.20 -24.39
N ARG A 308 -2.06 0.73 -24.07
CA ARG A 308 -1.81 1.77 -23.06
C ARG A 308 -2.51 1.47 -21.74
N ARG A 309 -1.71 1.45 -20.66
CA ARG A 309 -2.22 1.25 -19.30
C ARG A 309 -3.29 2.28 -18.96
N ARG A 310 -4.45 1.83 -18.44
CA ARG A 310 -5.59 2.68 -18.03
C ARG A 310 -6.34 3.38 -19.18
N ALA A 311 -6.02 3.13 -20.44
CA ALA A 311 -6.70 3.80 -21.56
C ALA A 311 -8.19 3.42 -21.64
N LEU A 312 -8.51 2.14 -21.52
CA LEU A 312 -9.89 1.65 -21.53
C LEU A 312 -10.75 2.21 -20.39
N PRO A 313 -10.34 2.14 -19.10
CA PRO A 313 -11.14 2.72 -18.03
C PRO A 313 -11.27 4.25 -18.17
N THR A 314 -10.26 4.94 -18.70
CA THR A 314 -10.33 6.39 -18.98
C THR A 314 -11.35 6.72 -20.08
N LEU A 315 -11.37 5.96 -21.18
CA LEU A 315 -12.40 6.12 -22.20
C LEU A 315 -13.80 5.82 -21.62
N SER A 316 -13.93 4.76 -20.81
CA SER A 316 -15.21 4.38 -20.20
C SER A 316 -15.77 5.47 -19.27
N GLU A 317 -14.91 6.15 -18.50
CA GLU A 317 -15.30 7.29 -17.65
C GLU A 317 -15.77 8.47 -18.50
N SER A 318 -15.05 8.77 -19.59
CA SER A 318 -15.42 9.84 -20.54
C SER A 318 -16.78 9.58 -21.20
N LEU A 319 -17.06 8.33 -21.57
CA LEU A 319 -18.34 7.91 -22.17
C LEU A 319 -19.52 8.00 -21.19
N LEU A 320 -19.28 7.76 -19.90
CA LEU A 320 -20.32 7.90 -18.87
C LEU A 320 -20.64 9.35 -18.53
N THR A 321 -19.63 10.21 -18.53
CA THR A 321 -19.74 11.59 -18.06
C THR A 321 -20.23 12.56 -19.15
N ALA A 322 -19.97 12.29 -20.43
CA ALA A 322 -20.40 13.15 -21.54
C ALA A 322 -21.57 12.59 -22.36
N GLY A 323 -22.77 13.12 -22.07
CA GLY A 323 -23.88 13.19 -23.04
C GLY A 323 -24.59 11.87 -23.34
N PRO A 324 -25.50 11.85 -24.35
CA PRO A 324 -26.57 10.85 -24.51
C PRO A 324 -26.11 9.38 -24.68
N TYR A 325 -24.81 9.12 -24.77
CA TYR A 325 -24.22 7.78 -24.83
C TYR A 325 -24.18 7.05 -23.47
N GLY A 326 -24.29 7.78 -22.36
CA GLY A 326 -24.60 7.20 -21.04
C GLY A 326 -25.93 6.41 -21.01
N ALA A 327 -26.78 6.56 -22.03
CA ALA A 327 -28.03 5.81 -22.19
C ALA A 327 -27.87 4.40 -22.78
N ARG A 328 -26.64 3.91 -23.03
CA ARG A 328 -26.37 2.53 -23.51
C ARG A 328 -25.57 1.70 -22.49
N PRO A 329 -26.10 1.49 -21.26
CA PRO A 329 -25.39 0.80 -20.18
C PRO A 329 -24.94 -0.62 -20.57
N ASP A 330 -25.72 -1.34 -21.37
CA ASP A 330 -25.38 -2.71 -21.80
C ASP A 330 -24.13 -2.74 -22.68
N ARG A 331 -23.97 -1.75 -23.56
CA ARG A 331 -22.82 -1.66 -24.48
C ARG A 331 -21.56 -1.23 -23.76
N LEU A 332 -21.69 -0.34 -22.78
CA LEU A 332 -20.58 0.02 -21.91
C LEU A 332 -20.17 -1.14 -21.00
N THR A 333 -21.15 -1.90 -20.48
CA THR A 333 -20.89 -3.12 -19.69
C THR A 333 -20.18 -4.17 -20.54
N ALA A 334 -20.59 -4.34 -21.80
CA ALA A 334 -19.87 -5.19 -22.75
C ALA A 334 -18.44 -4.70 -22.99
N LEU A 335 -18.22 -3.40 -23.23
CA LEU A 335 -16.89 -2.80 -23.38
C LEU A 335 -15.98 -3.08 -22.18
N LEU A 336 -16.50 -2.91 -20.97
CA LEU A 336 -15.76 -3.19 -19.73
C LEU A 336 -15.53 -4.69 -19.54
N GLY A 337 -16.48 -5.54 -19.94
CA GLY A 337 -16.35 -6.99 -19.93
C GLY A 337 -15.22 -7.47 -20.84
N THR A 338 -15.24 -7.07 -22.12
CA THR A 338 -14.19 -7.35 -23.10
C THR A 338 -12.84 -6.78 -22.65
N GLY A 339 -12.85 -5.59 -22.06
CA GLY A 339 -11.66 -4.93 -21.51
C GLY A 339 -10.96 -5.68 -20.37
N ARG A 340 -11.65 -6.56 -19.63
CA ARG A 340 -11.01 -7.37 -18.57
C ARG A 340 -10.03 -8.41 -19.11
N ALA A 341 -10.17 -8.80 -20.37
CA ALA A 341 -9.24 -9.71 -21.04
C ALA A 341 -7.97 -8.99 -21.54
N VAL A 342 -7.89 -7.66 -21.38
CA VAL A 342 -6.75 -6.84 -21.80
C VAL A 342 -5.86 -6.57 -20.60
N ASP A 343 -4.66 -7.17 -20.59
CA ASP A 343 -3.66 -6.99 -19.52
C ASP A 343 -3.37 -5.51 -19.21
N ALA A 344 -3.38 -4.65 -20.23
CA ALA A 344 -3.12 -3.22 -20.08
C ALA A 344 -4.32 -2.43 -19.52
N ALA A 345 -5.54 -2.96 -19.47
CA ALA A 345 -6.71 -2.14 -19.15
C ALA A 345 -6.61 -1.52 -17.74
N GLY A 346 -6.22 -2.30 -16.73
CA GLY A 346 -6.32 -1.90 -15.33
C GLY A 346 -7.78 -1.67 -14.89
N LEU A 347 -7.98 -1.44 -13.59
CA LEU A 347 -9.31 -1.19 -13.03
C LEU A 347 -9.68 0.29 -13.13
N LEU A 348 -8.75 1.17 -12.75
CA LEU A 348 -9.00 2.60 -12.57
C LEU A 348 -8.60 3.41 -13.79
N SER A 349 -9.40 4.44 -14.10
CA SER A 349 -9.01 5.49 -15.05
C SER A 349 -7.82 6.30 -14.52
N ARG A 350 -7.25 7.16 -15.36
CA ARG A 350 -6.18 8.08 -14.92
C ARG A 350 -6.70 9.07 -13.86
N GLY A 351 -7.88 9.65 -14.09
CA GLY A 351 -8.54 10.54 -13.15
C GLY A 351 -8.85 9.89 -11.79
N GLU A 352 -9.44 8.69 -11.81
CA GLU A 352 -9.78 7.94 -10.60
C GLU A 352 -8.53 7.52 -9.82
N HIS A 353 -7.49 7.04 -10.51
CA HIS A 353 -6.22 6.68 -9.88
C HIS A 353 -5.57 7.88 -9.21
N ALA A 354 -5.41 9.00 -9.92
CA ALA A 354 -4.82 10.22 -9.36
C ALA A 354 -5.64 10.75 -8.17
N SER A 355 -6.96 10.63 -8.24
CA SER A 355 -7.85 11.02 -7.14
C SER A 355 -7.74 10.11 -5.92
N LEU A 356 -7.58 8.81 -6.13
CA LEU A 356 -7.38 7.85 -5.05
C LEU A 356 -6.03 8.05 -4.35
N VAL A 357 -4.94 8.13 -5.13
CA VAL A 357 -3.58 8.33 -4.60
C VAL A 357 -3.55 9.55 -3.68
N ARG A 358 -4.00 10.70 -4.17
CA ARG A 358 -4.04 11.95 -3.38
C ARG A 358 -4.84 11.81 -2.07
N GLN A 359 -5.97 11.09 -2.08
CA GLN A 359 -6.78 10.93 -0.86
C GLN A 359 -6.15 9.94 0.12
N LEU A 360 -5.58 8.84 -0.38
CA LEU A 360 -4.89 7.86 0.46
C LEU A 360 -3.58 8.39 1.02
N GLU A 361 -2.87 9.27 0.30
CA GLU A 361 -1.71 10.00 0.85
C GLU A 361 -2.10 10.80 2.09
N LEU A 362 -3.22 11.53 2.04
CA LEU A 362 -3.74 12.27 3.20
C LEU A 362 -4.12 11.32 4.35
N VAL A 363 -4.71 10.17 4.04
CA VAL A 363 -4.99 9.14 5.06
C VAL A 363 -3.71 8.61 5.70
N VAL A 364 -2.68 8.26 4.91
CA VAL A 364 -1.42 7.74 5.43
C VAL A 364 -0.68 8.79 6.26
N LEU A 365 -0.78 10.07 5.89
CA LEU A 365 -0.24 11.19 6.67
C LEU A 365 -0.94 11.34 8.02
N SER A 366 -2.26 11.17 8.08
CA SER A 366 -3.04 11.29 9.32
C SER A 366 -2.94 10.03 10.22
N ASP A 367 -3.08 8.83 9.65
CA ASP A 367 -2.97 7.56 10.35
C ASP A 367 -2.30 6.49 9.45
N PRO A 368 -0.96 6.34 9.54
CA PRO A 368 -0.23 5.39 8.69
C PRO A 368 -0.55 3.92 9.00
N THR A 369 -1.24 3.62 10.11
CA THR A 369 -1.65 2.26 10.49
C THR A 369 -3.03 1.88 9.93
N LEU A 370 -3.82 2.87 9.47
CA LEU A 370 -5.19 2.62 9.01
C LEU A 370 -5.26 1.70 7.78
N PRO A 371 -4.48 1.90 6.70
CA PRO A 371 -4.59 1.06 5.50
C PRO A 371 -4.30 -0.42 5.78
N ALA A 372 -3.27 -0.73 6.58
CA ALA A 372 -2.91 -2.11 6.92
C ALA A 372 -4.00 -2.80 7.75
N ARG A 373 -4.54 -2.11 8.77
CA ARG A 373 -5.65 -2.65 9.60
C ARG A 373 -6.92 -2.84 8.79
N ALA A 374 -7.26 -1.86 7.94
CA ALA A 374 -8.42 -1.96 7.06
C ALA A 374 -8.25 -3.13 6.07
N ALA A 375 -7.04 -3.37 5.56
CA ALA A 375 -6.74 -4.49 4.67
C ALA A 375 -6.84 -5.85 5.36
N GLN A 376 -6.30 -5.99 6.58
CA GLN A 376 -6.44 -7.20 7.39
C GLN A 376 -7.91 -7.58 7.62
N GLU A 377 -8.79 -6.59 7.67
CA GLU A 377 -10.23 -6.80 7.84
C GLU A 377 -10.98 -7.02 6.52
N ALA A 378 -10.85 -6.09 5.58
CA ALA A 378 -11.58 -6.14 4.31
C ALA A 378 -11.15 -7.35 3.47
N LEU A 379 -9.88 -7.75 3.58
CA LEU A 379 -9.25 -8.73 2.70
C LEU A 379 -8.77 -9.98 3.47
N ARG A 380 -9.49 -10.37 4.54
CA ARG A 380 -9.17 -11.52 5.42
C ARG A 380 -8.85 -12.83 4.69
N TYR A 381 -9.46 -13.04 3.52
CA TYR A 381 -9.32 -14.26 2.73
C TYR A 381 -8.44 -14.08 1.48
N THR A 382 -7.84 -12.90 1.31
CA THR A 382 -6.98 -12.57 0.18
C THR A 382 -5.54 -12.50 0.68
N THR A 383 -4.60 -12.98 -0.12
CA THR A 383 -3.17 -12.78 0.18
C THR A 383 -2.86 -11.30 0.05
N LEU A 384 -2.44 -10.66 1.14
CA LEU A 384 -2.15 -9.23 1.15
C LEU A 384 -0.80 -8.92 0.48
N PRO A 385 -0.68 -7.81 -0.27
CA PRO A 385 0.61 -7.25 -0.65
C PRO A 385 1.51 -7.05 0.59
N ALA A 386 2.81 -7.31 0.45
CA ALA A 386 3.76 -7.28 1.57
C ALA A 386 3.73 -5.96 2.37
N ALA A 387 3.52 -4.84 1.68
CA ALA A 387 3.43 -3.52 2.32
C ALA A 387 2.20 -3.36 3.23
N LEU A 388 1.11 -4.10 2.97
CA LEU A 388 -0.10 -4.13 3.82
C LEU A 388 -0.01 -5.16 4.96
N CYS A 389 0.98 -6.05 4.96
CA CYS A 389 1.27 -6.93 6.08
C CYS A 389 2.02 -6.22 7.22
N ALA A 390 2.69 -5.10 6.91
CA ALA A 390 3.37 -4.28 7.90
C ALA A 390 2.38 -3.49 8.76
N ALA A 391 2.75 -3.14 9.99
CA ALA A 391 1.90 -2.37 10.89
C ALA A 391 1.63 -0.93 10.41
N ARG A 392 2.48 -0.40 9.53
CA ARG A 392 2.38 0.95 8.94
C ARG A 392 2.65 0.86 7.45
N LEU A 393 1.84 1.53 6.66
CA LEU A 393 2.07 1.65 5.22
C LEU A 393 3.02 2.83 4.95
N PRO A 394 4.21 2.62 4.37
CA PRO A 394 5.07 3.73 3.98
C PRO A 394 4.49 4.45 2.74
N PRO A 395 4.57 5.80 2.66
CA PRO A 395 3.99 6.57 1.56
C PRO A 395 4.47 6.12 0.17
N GLU A 396 5.75 5.75 0.05
CA GLU A 396 6.37 5.30 -1.20
C GLU A 396 5.82 3.96 -1.72
N ALA A 397 5.20 3.14 -0.86
CA ALA A 397 4.61 1.87 -1.26
C ALA A 397 3.15 2.01 -1.76
N LEU A 398 2.53 3.18 -1.61
CA LEU A 398 1.10 3.38 -1.87
C LEU A 398 0.74 3.09 -3.34
N GLU A 399 1.50 3.62 -4.29
CA GLU A 399 1.22 3.41 -5.72
C GLU A 399 1.35 1.94 -6.12
N GLN A 400 2.35 1.23 -5.56
CA GLN A 400 2.53 -0.19 -5.82
C GLN A 400 1.39 -1.02 -5.21
N VAL A 401 0.96 -0.70 -3.99
CA VAL A 401 -0.20 -1.38 -3.36
C VAL A 401 -1.47 -1.19 -4.18
N ILE A 402 -1.72 0.01 -4.70
CA ILE A 402 -2.88 0.25 -5.58
C ILE A 402 -2.75 -0.60 -6.84
N ALA A 403 -1.58 -0.63 -7.48
CA ALA A 403 -1.33 -1.44 -8.66
C ALA A 403 -1.57 -2.94 -8.40
N ASP A 404 -1.02 -3.47 -7.30
CA ASP A 404 -1.17 -4.88 -6.92
C ASP A 404 -2.65 -5.22 -6.70
N LEU A 405 -3.39 -4.38 -5.97
CA LEU A 405 -4.81 -4.60 -5.67
C LEU A 405 -5.73 -4.47 -6.90
N GLU A 406 -5.30 -3.77 -7.96
CA GLU A 406 -6.00 -3.75 -9.24
C GLU A 406 -5.85 -5.05 -10.03
N GLU A 407 -4.79 -5.83 -9.78
CA GLU A 407 -4.54 -7.11 -10.46
C GLU A 407 -5.34 -8.28 -9.87
N TYR A 408 -5.86 -8.14 -8.65
CA TYR A 408 -6.72 -9.15 -8.03
C TYR A 408 -8.10 -9.22 -8.71
N GLN A 409 -8.28 -10.23 -9.57
CA GLN A 409 -9.57 -10.62 -10.10
C GLN A 409 -10.07 -11.89 -9.40
N ASP A 410 -11.13 -11.76 -8.60
CA ASP A 410 -11.71 -12.89 -7.86
C ASP A 410 -12.69 -13.66 -8.78
N GLY A 411 -12.31 -14.89 -9.17
CA GLY A 411 -12.93 -15.68 -10.24
C GLY A 411 -14.27 -16.37 -9.92
N GLY A 412 -15.22 -15.69 -9.26
CA GLY A 412 -16.50 -16.29 -8.86
C GLY A 412 -17.75 -15.50 -9.25
N SER A 413 -18.70 -16.16 -9.93
CA SER A 413 -20.02 -15.61 -10.29
C SER A 413 -20.83 -15.16 -9.05
N VAL A 414 -21.70 -14.15 -9.25
CA VAL A 414 -22.66 -13.59 -8.28
C VAL A 414 -24.05 -13.72 -8.91
N PRO A 415 -25.15 -13.85 -8.14
CA PRO A 415 -26.47 -13.87 -8.72
C PRO A 415 -26.76 -12.59 -9.53
N ALA A 416 -27.34 -12.74 -10.72
CA ALA A 416 -27.79 -11.69 -11.64
C ALA A 416 -26.75 -10.97 -12.53
N GLY A 417 -25.64 -11.63 -12.92
CA GLY A 417 -24.82 -11.17 -14.05
C GLY A 417 -24.12 -9.81 -13.87
N THR A 418 -24.10 -9.26 -12.65
CA THR A 418 -23.38 -8.03 -12.31
C THR A 418 -21.99 -8.36 -11.74
N PRO A 419 -20.99 -7.49 -11.95
CA PRO A 419 -19.67 -7.68 -11.36
C PRO A 419 -19.65 -7.49 -9.84
N ARG A 420 -18.78 -8.24 -9.15
CA ARG A 420 -18.47 -8.04 -7.72
C ARG A 420 -17.83 -6.67 -7.49
N VAL A 421 -17.94 -6.19 -6.25
CA VAL A 421 -17.13 -5.06 -5.76
C VAL A 421 -15.65 -5.44 -5.86
N PRO A 422 -14.81 -4.67 -6.57
CA PRO A 422 -13.38 -4.94 -6.66
C PRO A 422 -12.69 -4.91 -5.29
N VAL A 423 -11.63 -5.71 -5.13
CA VAL A 423 -10.81 -5.80 -3.91
C VAL A 423 -10.32 -4.44 -3.45
N LEU A 424 -9.79 -3.63 -4.37
CA LEU A 424 -9.35 -2.26 -4.08
C LEU A 424 -10.49 -1.39 -3.53
N VAL A 425 -11.68 -1.47 -4.15
CA VAL A 425 -12.84 -0.69 -3.71
C VAL A 425 -13.33 -1.15 -2.34
N HIS A 426 -13.31 -2.47 -2.09
CA HIS A 426 -13.66 -3.03 -0.79
C HIS A 426 -12.75 -2.50 0.32
N LEU A 427 -11.44 -2.50 0.11
CA LEU A 427 -10.48 -1.89 1.04
C LEU A 427 -10.77 -0.40 1.27
N VAL A 428 -11.02 0.35 0.19
CA VAL A 428 -11.28 1.79 0.28
C VAL A 428 -12.55 2.11 1.06
N GLU A 429 -13.60 1.30 0.99
CA GLU A 429 -14.80 1.48 1.82
C GLU A 429 -14.50 1.32 3.32
N PHE A 430 -13.62 0.38 3.69
CA PHE A 430 -13.16 0.24 5.09
C PHE A 430 -12.33 1.44 5.52
N ILE A 431 -11.39 1.90 4.69
CA ILE A 431 -10.61 3.12 4.99
C ILE A 431 -11.55 4.33 5.11
N ALA A 432 -12.52 4.47 4.22
CA ALA A 432 -13.48 5.57 4.22
C ALA A 432 -14.32 5.59 5.52
N ALA A 433 -14.75 4.43 6.00
CA ALA A 433 -15.55 4.32 7.22
C ALA A 433 -14.79 4.73 8.50
N ALA A 434 -13.46 4.64 8.51
CA ALA A 434 -12.63 4.95 9.67
C ALA A 434 -11.79 6.24 9.53
N ALA A 435 -11.81 6.90 8.37
CA ALA A 435 -11.15 8.17 8.13
C ALA A 435 -12.00 9.36 8.62
N ASP A 436 -11.37 10.51 8.83
CA ASP A 436 -12.04 11.76 9.22
C ASP A 436 -13.13 12.16 8.21
N GLY A 437 -14.25 12.72 8.70
CA GLY A 437 -15.47 12.97 7.92
C GLY A 437 -15.26 13.46 6.47
N PRO A 438 -14.53 14.57 6.22
CA PRO A 438 -14.31 15.05 4.86
C PRO A 438 -13.52 14.08 3.96
N LEU A 439 -12.53 13.37 4.52
CA LEU A 439 -11.73 12.37 3.80
C LEU A 439 -12.54 11.10 3.55
N GLY A 440 -13.26 10.62 4.56
CA GLY A 440 -14.16 9.47 4.45
C GLY A 440 -15.26 9.69 3.41
N GLU A 441 -15.91 10.86 3.42
CA GLU A 441 -16.89 11.24 2.39
C GLU A 441 -16.27 11.32 0.98
N GLY A 442 -15.05 11.84 0.87
CA GLY A 442 -14.29 11.89 -0.37
C GLY A 442 -14.08 10.50 -0.97
N LEU A 443 -13.61 9.57 -0.14
CA LEU A 443 -13.35 8.18 -0.52
C LEU A 443 -14.65 7.42 -0.81
N GLY A 444 -15.72 7.67 -0.05
CA GLY A 444 -17.05 7.12 -0.32
C GLY A 444 -17.61 7.57 -1.67
N ARG A 445 -17.53 8.87 -1.98
CA ARG A 445 -17.90 9.40 -3.31
C ARG A 445 -17.03 8.84 -4.42
N TRP A 446 -15.74 8.62 -4.17
CA TRP A 446 -14.84 7.98 -5.13
C TRP A 446 -15.27 6.54 -5.42
N SER A 447 -15.52 5.74 -4.39
CA SER A 447 -15.97 4.34 -4.50
C SER A 447 -17.29 4.25 -5.28
N GLU A 448 -18.24 5.14 -5.00
CA GLU A 448 -19.51 5.19 -5.71
C GLU A 448 -19.34 5.43 -7.21
N ARG A 449 -18.50 6.38 -7.61
CA ARG A 449 -18.24 6.66 -9.03
C ARG A 449 -17.60 5.46 -9.73
N VAL A 450 -16.60 4.83 -9.10
CA VAL A 450 -15.92 3.65 -9.64
C VAL A 450 -16.91 2.47 -9.77
N CYS A 451 -17.69 2.16 -8.73
CA CYS A 451 -18.69 1.10 -8.77
C CYS A 451 -19.75 1.34 -9.85
N THR A 452 -20.24 2.57 -9.97
CA THR A 452 -21.21 2.96 -11.00
C THR A 452 -20.65 2.72 -12.39
N ARG A 453 -19.40 3.15 -12.61
CA ARG A 453 -18.73 2.95 -13.90
C ARG A 453 -18.53 1.49 -14.24
N LEU A 454 -18.14 0.69 -13.26
CA LEU A 454 -17.91 -0.74 -13.44
C LEU A 454 -19.20 -1.56 -13.56
N GLY A 455 -20.38 -0.95 -13.38
CA GLY A 455 -21.67 -1.64 -13.38
C GLY A 455 -21.90 -2.51 -12.14
N VAL A 456 -21.19 -2.25 -11.04
CA VAL A 456 -21.36 -2.97 -9.78
C VAL A 456 -22.73 -2.60 -9.20
N HIS A 457 -23.50 -3.61 -8.81
CA HIS A 457 -24.84 -3.38 -8.26
C HIS A 457 -24.77 -2.56 -6.95
N PRO A 458 -25.60 -1.51 -6.78
CA PRO A 458 -25.57 -0.66 -5.58
C PRO A 458 -25.69 -1.45 -4.27
N ALA A 459 -26.58 -2.44 -4.21
CA ALA A 459 -26.73 -3.30 -3.02
C ALA A 459 -25.45 -4.05 -2.62
N ALA A 460 -24.61 -4.46 -3.58
CA ALA A 460 -23.34 -5.13 -3.27
C ALA A 460 -22.33 -4.17 -2.65
N ARG A 461 -22.26 -2.93 -3.16
CA ARG A 461 -21.47 -1.85 -2.58
C ARG A 461 -22.01 -1.45 -1.20
N ASP A 462 -23.32 -1.31 -1.07
CA ASP A 462 -23.96 -0.89 0.18
C ASP A 462 -23.80 -1.95 1.28
N GLN A 463 -23.76 -3.24 0.92
CA GLN A 463 -23.36 -4.30 1.85
C GLN A 463 -21.92 -4.10 2.34
N ARG A 464 -20.97 -3.80 1.44
CA ARG A 464 -19.58 -3.51 1.85
C ARG A 464 -19.46 -2.28 2.73
N ARG A 465 -20.26 -1.23 2.47
CA ARG A 465 -20.36 -0.06 3.33
C ARG A 465 -20.92 -0.39 4.70
N ALA A 466 -21.94 -1.24 4.77
CA ALA A 466 -22.48 -1.70 6.04
C ALA A 466 -21.45 -2.52 6.82
N ASP A 467 -20.72 -3.43 6.16
CA ASP A 467 -19.63 -4.21 6.74
C ASP A 467 -18.51 -3.27 7.29
N ALA A 468 -18.11 -2.28 6.48
CA ALA A 468 -17.09 -1.28 6.82
C ALA A 468 -17.54 -0.37 7.99
N ALA A 469 -18.77 0.14 7.96
CA ALA A 469 -19.34 0.96 9.01
C ALA A 469 -19.50 0.16 10.31
N HIS A 470 -19.82 -1.13 10.22
CA HIS A 470 -19.87 -2.02 11.37
C HIS A 470 -18.49 -2.21 11.99
N TRP A 471 -17.45 -2.44 11.17
CA TRP A 471 -16.07 -2.53 11.63
C TRP A 471 -15.57 -1.21 12.24
N ALA A 472 -15.85 -0.07 11.60
CA ALA A 472 -15.47 1.25 12.10
C ALA A 472 -16.25 1.63 13.37
N GLY A 473 -17.51 1.23 13.47
CA GLY A 473 -18.35 1.40 14.65
C GLY A 473 -17.92 0.50 15.82
N ALA A 474 -17.47 -0.72 15.55
CA ALA A 474 -16.78 -1.57 16.54
C ALA A 474 -15.43 -0.96 16.99
N ARG A 475 -14.90 0.01 16.23
CA ARG A 475 -13.71 0.83 16.52
C ARG A 475 -14.02 2.11 17.31
N GLN A 476 -15.26 2.30 17.76
CA GLN A 476 -15.65 3.39 18.65
C GLN A 476 -16.33 2.79 19.89
N ALA A 477 -15.83 3.03 21.09
CA ALA A 477 -15.60 4.39 21.53
C ALA A 477 -14.12 4.78 21.69
N PRO A 478 -13.75 6.00 21.31
CA PRO A 478 -12.57 6.67 21.83
C PRO A 478 -12.87 7.03 23.29
N VAL A 479 -12.85 6.02 24.14
CA VAL A 479 -13.16 6.22 25.54
C VAL A 479 -11.91 6.79 26.21
N THR A 480 -12.07 7.88 26.94
CA THR A 480 -11.03 8.19 27.94
C THR A 480 -10.91 6.98 28.86
N ARG A 481 -9.77 6.29 28.86
CA ARG A 481 -9.59 5.14 29.76
C ARG A 481 -9.13 5.66 31.12
N LEU A 482 -9.81 5.22 32.17
CA LEU A 482 -9.42 5.51 33.54
C LEU A 482 -8.83 4.24 34.15
N LEU A 483 -7.56 4.29 34.52
CA LEU A 483 -6.88 3.22 35.24
C LEU A 483 -6.86 3.56 36.73
N ALA A 484 -7.39 2.68 37.56
CA ALA A 484 -7.31 2.75 39.02
C ALA A 484 -6.41 1.62 39.56
N ARG A 485 -5.27 1.96 40.16
CA ARG A 485 -4.41 0.99 40.84
C ARG A 485 -4.79 0.91 42.29
N LEU A 486 -5.16 -0.29 42.72
CA LEU A 486 -5.53 -0.59 44.10
C LEU A 486 -4.41 -1.39 44.76
N THR A 487 -4.00 -0.94 45.94
CA THR A 487 -3.08 -1.69 46.81
C THR A 487 -3.70 -1.80 48.19
N ARG A 488 -3.80 -3.04 48.70
CA ARG A 488 -4.34 -3.28 50.04
C ARG A 488 -3.40 -2.68 51.08
N SER A 489 -3.96 -1.97 52.05
CA SER A 489 -3.23 -1.49 53.23
C SER A 489 -3.54 -2.39 54.41
N GLU A 490 -2.53 -2.65 55.25
CA GLU A 490 -2.76 -3.38 56.49
C GLU A 490 -3.70 -2.57 57.40
N PRO A 491 -4.64 -3.24 58.09
CA PRO A 491 -5.53 -2.57 59.02
C PRO A 491 -4.73 -1.99 60.20
N GLU A 492 -4.86 -0.68 60.42
CA GLU A 492 -4.38 -0.07 61.66
C GLU A 492 -5.35 -0.43 62.81
N GLY A 493 -5.07 -1.51 63.54
CA GLY A 493 -5.72 -1.86 64.80
C GLY A 493 -5.99 -3.37 65.00
N ASP A 494 -5.74 -3.86 66.22
CA ASP A 494 -5.96 -5.25 66.70
C ASP A 494 -7.46 -5.56 66.98
N GLY A 495 -8.34 -5.23 66.04
CA GLY A 495 -9.79 -5.44 66.18
C GLY A 495 -10.36 -6.41 65.13
N ALA A 496 -11.19 -7.36 65.57
CA ALA A 496 -11.85 -8.37 64.72
C ALA A 496 -12.90 -7.81 63.72
N GLU A 497 -13.07 -6.50 63.63
CA GLU A 497 -13.96 -5.81 62.67
C GLU A 497 -13.20 -4.75 61.83
N ALA A 498 -11.91 -4.97 61.54
CA ALA A 498 -11.16 -4.05 60.69
C ALA A 498 -11.62 -4.18 59.22
N THR A 499 -12.40 -3.19 58.74
CA THR A 499 -12.79 -3.07 57.33
C THR A 499 -11.55 -2.94 56.46
N ALA A 500 -11.47 -3.69 55.37
CA ALA A 500 -10.33 -3.63 54.45
C ALA A 500 -10.15 -2.21 53.89
N ARG A 501 -8.91 -1.70 53.91
CA ARG A 501 -8.55 -0.38 53.37
C ARG A 501 -7.59 -0.51 52.19
N TYR A 502 -7.70 0.44 51.26
CA TYR A 502 -6.97 0.43 49.98
C TYR A 502 -6.36 1.79 49.70
N ARG A 503 -5.14 1.82 49.15
CA ARG A 503 -4.63 3.01 48.47
C ARG A 503 -5.04 2.93 47.00
N CYS A 504 -5.64 4.01 46.50
CA CYS A 504 -6.11 4.12 45.12
C CYS A 504 -5.37 5.25 44.40
N ARG A 505 -4.72 4.94 43.28
CA ARG A 505 -4.09 5.92 42.39
C ARG A 505 -4.78 5.89 41.03
N LEU A 506 -5.05 7.06 40.45
CA LEU A 506 -5.80 7.20 39.20
C LEU A 506 -4.94 7.75 38.07
N TRP A 507 -5.07 7.16 36.88
CA TRP A 507 -4.51 7.67 35.62
C TRP A 507 -5.58 7.76 34.56
N GLN A 508 -5.53 8.82 33.78
CA GLN A 508 -6.41 9.06 32.65
C GLN A 508 -5.60 8.95 31.35
N GLN A 509 -6.09 8.14 30.41
CA GLN A 509 -5.57 8.08 29.05
C GLN A 509 -6.53 8.81 28.11
N HIS A 510 -6.01 9.82 27.41
CA HIS A 510 -6.76 10.58 26.41
C HIS A 510 -6.71 9.90 25.04
N THR A 511 -7.54 10.38 24.13
CA THR A 511 -7.66 9.87 22.76
C THR A 511 -6.39 10.06 21.92
N ASP A 512 -5.56 11.05 22.25
CA ASP A 512 -4.22 11.26 21.69
C ASP A 512 -3.16 10.26 22.24
N GLY A 513 -3.57 9.39 23.16
CA GLY A 513 -2.73 8.41 23.83
C GLY A 513 -1.89 8.99 24.97
N SER A 514 -2.01 10.28 25.28
CA SER A 514 -1.36 10.88 26.45
C SER A 514 -1.94 10.29 27.73
N VAL A 515 -1.07 10.07 28.72
CA VAL A 515 -1.45 9.54 30.03
C VAL A 515 -1.14 10.59 31.07
N ARG A 516 -2.14 10.90 31.90
CA ARG A 516 -2.02 11.87 32.99
C ARG A 516 -2.43 11.22 34.30
N ARG A 517 -1.59 11.36 35.34
CA ARG A 517 -2.00 11.03 36.71
C ARG A 517 -3.00 12.07 37.20
N LEU A 518 -4.11 11.63 37.78
CA LEU A 518 -5.06 12.52 38.42
C LEU A 518 -4.64 12.73 39.88
N GLU A 519 -4.48 13.99 40.27
CA GLU A 519 -4.29 14.36 41.66
C GLU A 519 -5.64 14.29 42.37
N THR A 520 -5.69 13.53 43.46
CA THR A 520 -6.89 13.26 44.24
C THR A 520 -6.75 13.92 45.60
N ALA A 521 -7.87 14.40 46.17
CA ALA A 521 -7.84 15.04 47.49
C ALA A 521 -7.38 14.08 48.62
N ALA A 522 -7.53 12.77 48.40
CA ALA A 522 -7.09 11.73 49.31
C ALA A 522 -5.58 11.44 49.26
N GLY A 523 -4.87 11.84 48.20
CA GLY A 523 -3.46 11.49 48.02
C GLY A 523 -3.21 9.98 48.08
N ASP A 524 -2.25 9.56 48.91
CA ASP A 524 -1.91 8.15 49.17
C ASP A 524 -2.53 7.61 50.50
N ALA A 525 -3.56 8.28 51.04
CA ALA A 525 -4.23 7.84 52.25
C ALA A 525 -4.98 6.51 52.04
N PRO A 526 -5.07 5.65 53.06
CA PRO A 526 -5.86 4.42 52.99
C PRO A 526 -7.37 4.74 53.00
N LEU A 527 -8.09 4.24 51.99
CA LEU A 527 -9.50 4.50 51.72
C LEU A 527 -10.37 3.26 51.95
N SER A 528 -11.62 3.45 52.36
CA SER A 528 -12.64 2.39 52.35
C SER A 528 -13.11 2.07 50.91
N PRO A 529 -13.74 0.91 50.66
CA PRO A 529 -14.33 0.57 49.36
C PRO A 529 -15.23 1.66 48.77
N GLU A 530 -16.08 2.28 49.60
CA GLU A 530 -17.02 3.34 49.20
C GLU A 530 -16.27 4.61 48.82
N GLN A 531 -15.21 4.95 49.55
CA GLN A 531 -14.35 6.10 49.24
C GLN A 531 -13.58 5.88 47.94
N VAL A 532 -13.13 4.66 47.66
CA VAL A 532 -12.49 4.31 46.38
C VAL A 532 -13.49 4.42 45.22
N GLY A 533 -14.71 3.92 45.40
CA GLY A 533 -15.75 4.02 44.39
C GLY A 533 -16.12 5.48 44.06
N ALA A 534 -16.30 6.31 45.08
CA ALA A 534 -16.51 7.74 44.91
C ALA A 534 -15.35 8.43 44.16
N LEU A 535 -14.11 8.05 44.49
CA LEU A 535 -12.91 8.60 43.85
C LEU A 535 -12.81 8.23 42.37
N ILE A 536 -13.12 6.98 42.02
CA ILE A 536 -13.15 6.53 40.62
C ILE A 536 -14.21 7.29 39.82
N ARG A 537 -15.40 7.52 40.40
CA ARG A 537 -16.45 8.31 39.73
C ARG A 537 -16.01 9.75 39.52
N GLU A 538 -15.41 10.40 40.53
CA GLU A 538 -14.90 11.75 40.39
C GLU A 538 -13.85 11.83 39.25
N GLY A 539 -12.94 10.85 39.17
CA GLY A 539 -11.99 10.75 38.07
C GLY A 539 -12.66 10.55 36.71
N ALA A 540 -13.75 9.78 36.68
CA ALA A 540 -14.55 9.56 35.47
C ALA A 540 -15.30 10.83 35.02
N GLU A 541 -15.93 11.56 35.93
CA GLU A 541 -16.66 12.82 35.61
C GLU A 541 -15.69 13.92 35.14
N ARG A 542 -14.51 14.02 35.74
CA ARG A 542 -13.45 14.95 35.33
C ARG A 542 -12.89 14.64 33.93
N SER A 543 -13.16 13.46 33.39
CA SER A 543 -12.68 13.10 32.06
C SER A 543 -13.37 13.85 30.93
N GLY A 544 -14.56 14.43 31.18
CA GLY A 544 -15.39 15.07 30.16
C GLY A 544 -16.06 14.09 29.20
N ASP A 545 -15.78 12.78 29.32
CA ASP A 545 -16.47 11.71 28.61
C ASP A 545 -17.69 11.24 29.42
N GLY A 546 -18.81 10.98 28.74
CA GLY A 546 -20.05 10.61 29.39
C GLY A 546 -19.97 9.29 30.16
N ARG A 547 -19.14 8.34 29.70
CA ARG A 547 -18.91 7.04 30.35
C ARG A 547 -17.52 6.47 30.01
N PRO A 548 -16.46 6.84 30.76
CA PRO A 548 -15.14 6.28 30.54
C PRO A 548 -15.08 4.77 30.81
N ALA A 549 -14.13 4.08 30.18
CA ALA A 549 -13.82 2.68 30.41
C ALA A 549 -12.90 2.63 31.62
N VAL A 550 -13.27 1.83 32.61
CA VAL A 550 -12.59 1.80 33.90
C VAL A 550 -11.82 0.49 34.02
N GLU A 551 -10.50 0.58 34.07
CA GLU A 551 -9.59 -0.54 34.28
C GLU A 551 -9.11 -0.51 35.74
N ILE A 552 -9.27 -1.60 36.47
CA ILE A 552 -8.81 -1.72 37.86
C ILE A 552 -7.59 -2.63 37.89
N GLU A 553 -6.44 -2.07 38.26
CA GLU A 553 -5.21 -2.81 38.48
C GLU A 553 -5.16 -3.32 39.92
N VAL A 554 -5.09 -4.64 40.08
CA VAL A 554 -5.03 -5.35 41.36
C VAL A 554 -3.86 -6.34 41.38
N ASP A 555 -3.50 -6.78 42.57
CA ASP A 555 -2.67 -7.97 42.76
C ASP A 555 -3.50 -9.26 42.58
N ARG A 556 -2.84 -10.42 42.70
CA ARG A 556 -3.48 -11.73 42.54
C ARG A 556 -4.65 -11.95 43.50
N GLU A 557 -4.52 -11.51 44.75
CA GLU A 557 -5.58 -11.67 45.77
C GLU A 557 -6.75 -10.72 45.50
N GLY A 558 -6.46 -9.55 44.94
CA GLY A 558 -7.43 -8.53 44.59
C GLY A 558 -8.33 -8.87 43.40
N LEU A 559 -8.02 -9.92 42.61
CA LEU A 559 -8.86 -10.36 41.49
C LEU A 559 -10.28 -10.75 41.91
N HIS A 560 -10.47 -11.16 43.17
CA HIS A 560 -11.77 -11.56 43.71
C HIS A 560 -12.53 -10.41 44.38
N LEU A 561 -11.99 -9.18 44.40
CA LEU A 561 -12.67 -8.05 45.02
C LEU A 561 -13.94 -7.67 44.26
N PRO A 562 -15.04 -7.33 44.97
CA PRO A 562 -16.29 -6.94 44.34
C PRO A 562 -16.29 -5.46 43.93
N VAL A 563 -15.26 -5.02 43.20
CA VAL A 563 -15.06 -3.61 42.83
C VAL A 563 -16.21 -3.07 41.98
N ASP A 564 -16.84 -3.92 41.18
CA ASP A 564 -18.04 -3.58 40.41
C ASP A 564 -19.27 -3.30 41.27
N GLU A 565 -19.31 -3.82 42.50
CA GLU A 565 -20.39 -3.62 43.47
C GLU A 565 -20.13 -2.42 44.40
N TRP A 566 -18.93 -1.84 44.38
CA TRP A 566 -18.61 -0.68 45.23
C TRP A 566 -19.43 0.53 44.82
N ASP A 567 -19.92 1.23 45.84
CA ASP A 567 -20.70 2.46 45.69
C ASP A 567 -19.84 3.51 44.97
N ALA A 568 -20.28 3.97 43.80
CA ALA A 568 -19.53 4.96 43.05
C ALA A 568 -19.75 6.42 43.53
N GLY A 569 -20.42 6.65 44.67
CA GLY A 569 -20.62 7.97 45.29
C GLY A 569 -21.91 8.68 44.85
N ARG A 570 -22.12 9.96 45.11
CA ARG A 570 -23.30 10.73 44.63
C ARG A 570 -22.85 11.84 43.69
N SER A 571 -23.51 11.97 42.54
CA SER A 571 -23.28 13.09 41.61
C SER A 571 -24.26 14.25 41.89
N ILE A 572 -25.50 13.93 42.28
CA ILE A 572 -26.59 14.89 42.58
C ILE A 572 -27.45 14.34 43.72
N GLU A 573 -27.94 15.20 44.62
CA GLU A 573 -28.72 14.84 45.82
C GLU A 573 -29.98 13.99 45.55
N TYR A 574 -30.56 14.10 44.35
CA TYR A 574 -31.82 13.46 43.98
C TYR A 574 -31.66 12.15 43.17
N VAL A 575 -30.43 11.74 42.83
CA VAL A 575 -30.17 10.51 42.06
C VAL A 575 -29.51 9.47 42.96
N PRO A 576 -30.04 8.24 43.07
CA PRO A 576 -29.43 7.19 43.87
C PRO A 576 -28.03 6.85 43.32
N SER A 577 -27.09 6.55 44.22
CA SER A 577 -25.80 6.04 43.76
C SER A 577 -25.97 4.67 43.12
N LEU A 578 -25.33 4.48 41.97
CA LEU A 578 -25.20 3.19 41.33
C LEU A 578 -23.80 2.61 41.59
N PRO A 579 -23.68 1.27 41.74
CA PRO A 579 -22.39 0.60 41.77
C PRO A 579 -21.54 0.92 40.54
N LEU A 580 -20.21 0.83 40.69
CA LEU A 580 -19.26 1.12 39.62
C LEU A 580 -19.55 0.32 38.34
N GLY A 581 -19.80 -0.98 38.46
CA GLY A 581 -20.00 -1.85 37.30
C GLY A 581 -21.34 -1.69 36.59
N ALA A 582 -22.30 -0.99 37.20
CA ALA A 582 -23.56 -0.57 36.56
C ALA A 582 -23.45 0.84 35.95
N SER A 583 -22.42 1.61 36.34
CA SER A 583 -22.17 2.98 35.88
C SER A 583 -21.17 3.03 34.71
N PHE A 584 -20.16 2.14 34.72
CA PHE A 584 -19.03 2.15 33.80
C PHE A 584 -18.69 0.75 33.28
N GLN A 585 -18.06 0.69 32.09
CA GLN A 585 -17.46 -0.55 31.60
C GLN A 585 -16.22 -0.89 32.44
N LEU A 586 -16.41 -1.72 33.47
CA LEU A 586 -15.37 -2.04 34.45
C LEU A 586 -14.71 -3.38 34.15
N THR A 587 -13.37 -3.38 34.08
CA THR A 587 -12.53 -4.56 33.88
C THR A 587 -11.38 -4.62 34.88
N LEU A 588 -10.85 -5.82 35.12
CA LEU A 588 -9.73 -6.08 36.03
C LEU A 588 -8.44 -6.36 35.25
N ARG A 589 -7.29 -6.05 35.86
CA ARG A 589 -5.95 -6.35 35.36
C ARG A 589 -5.02 -6.79 36.48
N CYS A 590 -4.09 -7.70 36.18
CA CYS A 590 -3.13 -8.23 37.13
C CYS A 590 -1.71 -8.25 36.53
N PRO A 591 -1.01 -7.10 36.50
CA PRO A 591 0.36 -7.01 36.00
C PRO A 591 1.38 -7.73 36.90
N GLU A 592 1.01 -8.08 38.14
CA GLU A 592 1.81 -8.96 39.00
C GLU A 592 2.16 -10.28 38.30
N MET A 593 1.24 -10.82 37.49
CA MET A 593 1.46 -12.11 36.84
C MET A 593 2.59 -12.05 35.79
N SER A 594 2.78 -10.92 35.10
CA SER A 594 3.94 -10.72 34.20
C SER A 594 5.26 -10.73 34.96
N ARG A 595 5.28 -10.16 36.18
CA ARG A 595 6.48 -10.13 37.03
C ARG A 595 6.86 -11.53 37.54
N ARG A 596 5.87 -12.40 37.75
CA ARG A 596 6.06 -13.78 38.24
C ARG A 596 6.39 -14.80 37.14
N VAL A 597 5.89 -14.59 35.91
CA VAL A 597 6.01 -15.55 34.81
C VAL A 597 6.61 -14.89 33.57
N PRO A 598 7.94 -14.98 33.35
CA PRO A 598 8.62 -14.25 32.27
C PRO A 598 8.12 -14.57 30.85
N ARG A 599 7.66 -15.81 30.59
CA ARG A 599 7.12 -16.20 29.28
C ARG A 599 5.71 -15.71 29.01
N ARG A 600 5.00 -15.23 30.04
CA ARG A 600 3.61 -14.77 29.94
C ARG A 600 3.45 -13.69 28.89
N GLU A 601 4.30 -12.68 28.87
CA GLU A 601 4.14 -11.52 27.97
C GLU A 601 4.24 -11.89 26.50
N VAL A 602 5.03 -12.92 26.18
CA VAL A 602 5.17 -13.43 24.81
C VAL A 602 3.88 -14.15 24.40
N GLU A 603 3.37 -15.05 25.25
CA GLU A 603 2.11 -15.76 24.97
C GLU A 603 0.91 -14.81 24.99
N HIS A 604 0.91 -13.81 25.85
CA HIS A 604 -0.10 -12.75 25.93
C HIS A 604 -0.19 -11.94 24.64
N ARG A 605 0.96 -11.42 24.16
CA ARG A 605 1.01 -10.71 22.86
C ARG A 605 0.57 -11.59 21.70
N ARG A 606 0.97 -12.87 21.71
CA ARG A 606 0.58 -13.84 20.69
C ARG A 606 -0.92 -14.09 20.67
N ARG A 607 -1.53 -14.39 21.83
CA ARG A 607 -2.98 -14.64 21.95
C ARG A 607 -3.81 -13.39 21.62
N TRP A 608 -3.33 -12.20 21.96
CA TRP A 608 -4.00 -10.94 21.57
C TRP A 608 -3.90 -10.68 20.06
N GLY A 609 -2.73 -10.94 19.46
CA GLY A 609 -2.45 -10.68 18.04
C GLY A 609 -3.17 -11.61 17.05
N ASP A 610 -3.65 -12.78 17.48
CA ASP A 610 -4.38 -13.73 16.62
C ASP A 610 -5.77 -13.21 16.18
N GLY A 611 -6.33 -12.19 16.88
CA GLY A 611 -7.50 -11.42 16.43
C GLY A 611 -8.84 -12.16 16.31
N HIS A 612 -8.84 -13.49 16.34
CA HIS A 612 -10.03 -14.33 16.37
C HIS A 612 -10.42 -14.55 17.83
N GLY A 613 -11.53 -13.98 18.30
CA GLY A 613 -12.03 -14.14 19.68
C GLY A 613 -12.41 -15.58 20.03
N ARG A 614 -11.44 -16.50 20.08
CA ARG A 614 -11.61 -17.92 20.35
C ARG A 614 -11.80 -18.12 21.84
N VAL A 615 -13.03 -18.52 22.19
CA VAL A 615 -13.44 -18.78 23.55
C VAL A 615 -13.18 -20.25 23.91
N LEU A 616 -12.61 -20.47 25.09
CA LEU A 616 -12.59 -21.77 25.77
C LEU A 616 -13.48 -21.67 27.00
N VAL A 617 -14.53 -22.49 27.04
CA VAL A 617 -15.40 -22.61 28.21
C VAL A 617 -14.90 -23.80 29.03
N ILE A 618 -14.58 -23.55 30.30
CA ILE A 618 -14.19 -24.62 31.22
C ILE A 618 -15.46 -25.20 31.84
N ASP A 619 -15.73 -26.46 31.51
CA ASP A 619 -16.88 -27.22 31.97
C ASP A 619 -16.44 -28.41 32.87
N PRO A 620 -17.37 -29.22 33.44
CA PRO A 620 -17.04 -30.34 34.32
C PRO A 620 -16.07 -31.39 33.74
N SER A 621 -15.90 -31.45 32.41
CA SER A 621 -14.93 -32.34 31.75
C SER A 621 -13.47 -31.93 31.96
N CYS A 622 -13.23 -30.67 32.35
CA CYS A 622 -11.92 -30.11 32.67
C CYS A 622 -11.68 -30.15 34.19
N ALA A 623 -11.39 -31.34 34.72
CA ALA A 623 -11.37 -31.60 36.17
C ALA A 623 -10.07 -31.16 36.89
N ASP A 624 -9.03 -30.73 36.16
CA ASP A 624 -7.72 -30.40 36.72
C ASP A 624 -7.00 -29.29 35.92
N SER A 625 -6.34 -28.38 36.65
CA SER A 625 -5.32 -27.44 36.18
C SER A 625 -4.35 -28.00 35.12
N ARG A 626 -3.90 -29.26 35.24
CA ARG A 626 -2.99 -29.88 34.25
C ARG A 626 -3.65 -30.09 32.90
N GLN A 627 -4.94 -30.45 32.88
CA GLN A 627 -5.69 -30.65 31.65
C GLN A 627 -5.91 -29.31 30.95
N VAL A 628 -6.30 -28.28 31.70
CA VAL A 628 -6.47 -26.92 31.17
C VAL A 628 -5.14 -26.38 30.64
N ALA A 629 -4.03 -26.59 31.36
CA ALA A 629 -2.70 -26.22 30.88
C ALA A 629 -2.30 -26.98 29.61
N ALA A 630 -2.61 -28.27 29.51
CA ALA A 630 -2.33 -29.08 28.32
C ALA A 630 -3.15 -28.57 27.12
N LEU A 631 -4.44 -28.26 27.31
CA LEU A 631 -5.29 -27.69 26.26
C LEU A 631 -4.74 -26.35 25.77
N LEU A 632 -4.47 -25.42 26.68
CA LEU A 632 -3.94 -24.09 26.35
C LEU A 632 -2.56 -24.12 25.71
N ASN A 633 -1.76 -25.17 25.94
CA ASN A 633 -0.44 -25.33 25.30
C ASN A 633 -0.47 -26.18 24.01
N SER A 634 -1.60 -26.80 23.67
CA SER A 634 -1.72 -27.68 22.50
C SER A 634 -2.86 -27.25 21.57
N SER A 635 -4.04 -27.87 21.66
CA SER A 635 -5.18 -27.66 20.76
C SER A 635 -5.81 -26.27 20.86
N HIS A 636 -5.60 -25.56 21.98
CA HIS A 636 -6.18 -24.25 22.28
C HIS A 636 -5.10 -23.18 22.47
N ARG A 637 -4.00 -23.30 21.71
CA ARG A 637 -2.84 -22.41 21.80
C ARG A 637 -3.14 -20.94 21.49
N ASP A 638 -4.18 -20.68 20.72
CA ASP A 638 -4.56 -19.34 20.26
C ASP A 638 -5.82 -18.80 20.95
N VAL A 639 -6.32 -19.51 21.96
CA VAL A 639 -7.43 -19.02 22.79
C VAL A 639 -7.02 -17.73 23.49
N ASN A 640 -7.82 -16.69 23.31
CA ASN A 640 -7.64 -15.38 23.94
C ASN A 640 -8.73 -15.05 24.96
N HIS A 641 -9.77 -15.89 25.04
CA HIS A 641 -10.87 -15.72 25.97
C HIS A 641 -11.17 -17.04 26.68
N VAL A 642 -11.17 -17.03 28.02
CA VAL A 642 -11.57 -18.19 28.83
C VAL A 642 -12.76 -17.83 29.71
N VAL A 643 -13.75 -18.71 29.77
CA VAL A 643 -14.89 -18.63 30.69
C VAL A 643 -14.73 -19.71 31.74
N LEU A 644 -14.66 -19.34 33.02
CA LEU A 644 -14.44 -20.27 34.12
C LEU A 644 -15.76 -20.57 34.85
N HIS A 645 -16.08 -21.86 34.96
CA HIS A 645 -17.14 -22.39 35.80
C HIS A 645 -16.57 -23.34 36.87
N GLY A 646 -17.41 -23.78 37.80
CA GLY A 646 -17.04 -24.76 38.82
C GLY A 646 -16.74 -24.16 40.19
N PRO A 647 -16.29 -24.97 41.16
CA PRO A 647 -16.17 -24.56 42.56
C PRO A 647 -15.16 -23.44 42.80
N PRO A 648 -15.33 -22.60 43.85
CA PRO A 648 -14.49 -21.44 44.12
C PRO A 648 -12.98 -21.74 44.16
N ALA A 649 -12.57 -22.83 44.82
CA ALA A 649 -11.17 -23.20 44.94
C ALA A 649 -10.53 -23.58 43.59
N LEU A 650 -11.25 -24.33 42.76
CA LEU A 650 -10.79 -24.70 41.41
C LEU A 650 -10.76 -23.46 40.50
N ARG A 651 -11.81 -22.64 40.54
CA ARG A 651 -11.91 -21.41 39.76
C ARG A 651 -10.77 -20.44 40.05
N ALA A 652 -10.42 -20.23 41.32
CA ALA A 652 -9.28 -19.40 41.71
C ALA A 652 -7.95 -19.97 41.17
N GLN A 653 -7.74 -21.28 41.28
CA GLN A 653 -6.55 -21.95 40.73
C GLN A 653 -6.46 -21.81 39.20
N LEU A 654 -7.59 -21.97 38.49
CA LEU A 654 -7.65 -21.88 37.03
C LEU A 654 -7.50 -20.43 36.54
N LEU A 655 -8.02 -19.44 37.27
CA LEU A 655 -7.81 -18.03 36.98
C LEU A 655 -6.32 -17.69 36.99
N ASP A 656 -5.61 -18.06 38.05
CA ASP A 656 -4.15 -17.88 38.16
C ASP A 656 -3.41 -18.56 37.01
N LEU A 657 -3.79 -19.81 36.68
CA LEU A 657 -3.20 -20.58 35.59
C LEU A 657 -3.41 -19.90 34.23
N CYS A 658 -4.64 -19.46 33.93
CA CYS A 658 -4.97 -18.80 32.66
C CYS A 658 -4.14 -17.52 32.49
N LEU A 659 -4.07 -16.69 33.53
CA LEU A 659 -3.28 -15.46 33.48
C LEU A 659 -1.77 -15.74 33.37
N ALA A 660 -1.27 -16.78 34.03
CA ALA A 660 0.13 -17.21 33.93
C ALA A 660 0.49 -17.70 32.51
N LEU A 661 -0.44 -18.36 31.82
CA LEU A 661 -0.30 -18.81 30.44
C LEU A 661 -0.58 -17.73 29.38
N GLY A 662 -0.75 -16.48 29.82
CA GLY A 662 -0.93 -15.33 28.97
C GLY A 662 -2.33 -15.20 28.35
N VAL A 663 -3.35 -15.84 28.92
CA VAL A 663 -4.74 -15.62 28.47
C VAL A 663 -5.15 -14.18 28.85
N PRO A 664 -5.50 -13.32 27.87
CA PRO A 664 -5.74 -11.90 28.10
C PRO A 664 -7.17 -11.58 28.57
N VAL A 665 -8.16 -12.44 28.28
CA VAL A 665 -9.55 -12.26 28.73
C VAL A 665 -10.02 -13.46 29.53
N VAL A 666 -10.44 -13.24 30.77
CA VAL A 666 -11.00 -14.29 31.64
C VAL A 666 -12.28 -13.79 32.29
N LEU A 667 -13.38 -14.51 32.08
CA LEU A 667 -14.70 -14.22 32.65
C LEU A 667 -15.11 -15.31 33.63
N TRP A 668 -15.65 -14.94 34.79
CA TRP A 668 -16.16 -15.91 35.74
C TRP A 668 -17.23 -15.31 36.67
N ASP A 669 -18.05 -16.16 37.30
CA ASP A 669 -18.97 -15.76 38.38
C ASP A 669 -18.29 -15.92 39.74
N ARG A 670 -18.16 -14.83 40.52
CA ARG A 670 -17.54 -14.88 41.86
C ARG A 670 -18.32 -15.72 42.85
N GLU A 671 -19.65 -15.74 42.74
CA GLU A 671 -20.58 -16.41 43.67
C GLU A 671 -21.03 -17.79 43.16
N ALA A 672 -20.41 -18.31 42.09
CA ALA A 672 -20.66 -19.69 41.67
C ALA A 672 -20.08 -20.68 42.70
N GLU A 673 -20.91 -21.58 43.23
CA GLU A 673 -20.51 -22.62 44.18
C GLU A 673 -20.05 -23.90 43.47
N ASP A 674 -20.59 -24.17 42.29
CA ASP A 674 -20.30 -25.35 41.48
C ASP A 674 -20.49 -25.07 39.98
N HIS A 675 -20.50 -26.13 39.17
CA HIS A 675 -20.67 -26.04 37.72
C HIS A 675 -22.14 -25.84 37.29
N ASP A 676 -23.11 -26.17 38.14
CA ASP A 676 -24.53 -26.00 37.82
C ASP A 676 -24.88 -24.51 37.72
N HIS A 677 -24.12 -23.63 38.36
CA HIS A 677 -24.25 -22.18 38.21
C HIS A 677 -23.75 -21.61 36.86
N ALA A 678 -23.24 -22.42 35.94
CA ALA A 678 -22.72 -21.96 34.66
C ALA A 678 -23.74 -21.15 33.84
N HIS A 679 -25.00 -21.59 33.83
CA HIS A 679 -26.11 -20.96 33.10
C HIS A 679 -26.39 -19.51 33.54
N ARG A 680 -25.95 -19.10 34.74
CA ARG A 680 -26.16 -17.73 35.23
C ARG A 680 -25.40 -16.68 34.40
N LEU A 681 -24.37 -17.10 33.65
CA LEU A 681 -23.63 -16.22 32.74
C LEU A 681 -24.24 -16.17 31.32
N ASP A 682 -25.17 -17.05 30.96
CA ASP A 682 -25.77 -17.13 29.61
C ASP A 682 -26.38 -15.80 29.12
N PRO A 683 -27.04 -14.97 29.97
CA PRO A 683 -27.57 -13.67 29.53
C PRO A 683 -26.51 -12.68 29.05
N ILE A 684 -25.25 -12.85 29.49
CA ILE A 684 -24.10 -12.03 29.03
C ILE A 684 -23.63 -12.51 27.65
N ALA A 685 -24.04 -13.71 27.23
CA ALA A 685 -23.59 -14.43 26.04
C ALA A 685 -22.05 -14.52 26.00
N PRO A 686 -21.43 -15.25 26.93
CA PRO A 686 -19.98 -15.24 27.13
C PRO A 686 -19.21 -15.76 25.90
N THR A 687 -19.83 -16.55 25.04
CA THR A 687 -19.24 -17.03 23.78
C THR A 687 -19.51 -16.12 22.57
N GLY A 688 -20.22 -15.00 22.77
CA GLY A 688 -20.47 -14.00 21.74
C GLY A 688 -19.23 -13.17 21.38
N ARG A 689 -19.42 -12.08 20.65
CA ARG A 689 -18.30 -11.23 20.19
C ARG A 689 -17.48 -10.70 21.36
N LEU A 690 -16.17 -10.95 21.32
CA LEU A 690 -15.25 -10.62 22.40
C LEU A 690 -15.26 -9.12 22.74
N GLN A 691 -15.23 -8.25 21.71
CA GLN A 691 -15.18 -6.80 21.90
C GLN A 691 -16.46 -6.20 22.53
N GLU A 692 -17.58 -6.89 22.40
CA GLU A 692 -18.86 -6.46 23.00
C GLU A 692 -18.99 -6.94 24.46
N LEU A 693 -18.05 -7.75 24.97
CA LEU A 693 -18.16 -8.38 26.29
C LEU A 693 -18.18 -7.35 27.44
N PRO A 694 -17.29 -6.34 27.52
CA PRO A 694 -17.36 -5.34 28.61
C PRO A 694 -18.68 -4.56 28.61
N HIS A 695 -19.20 -4.24 27.43
CA HIS A 695 -20.47 -3.54 27.29
C HIS A 695 -21.67 -4.42 27.72
N ARG A 696 -21.71 -5.69 27.29
CA ARG A 696 -22.76 -6.63 27.71
C ARG A 696 -22.75 -6.88 29.21
N LEU A 697 -21.56 -6.91 29.82
CA LEU A 697 -21.39 -7.00 31.27
C LEU A 697 -21.96 -5.79 32.01
N LEU A 698 -21.70 -4.57 31.51
CA LEU A 698 -22.30 -3.33 32.03
C LEU A 698 -23.83 -3.39 31.95
N MET A 699 -24.39 -3.80 30.81
CA MET A 699 -25.84 -3.90 30.63
C MET A 699 -26.45 -4.96 31.56
N PHE A 700 -25.80 -6.11 31.72
CA PHE A 700 -26.20 -7.17 32.64
C PHE A 700 -26.26 -6.64 34.09
N ARG A 701 -25.17 -6.02 34.56
CA ARG A 701 -25.09 -5.44 35.93
C ARG A 701 -26.16 -4.36 36.15
N GLY A 702 -26.39 -3.50 35.16
CA GLY A 702 -27.46 -2.49 35.22
C GLY A 702 -28.86 -3.10 35.33
N SER A 703 -29.13 -4.17 34.56
CA SER A 703 -30.42 -4.87 34.59
C SER A 703 -30.67 -5.68 35.85
N ALA A 704 -29.61 -6.08 36.57
CA ALA A 704 -29.70 -6.88 37.79
C ALA A 704 -29.93 -6.04 39.07
N LEU A 705 -29.84 -4.70 38.99
CA LEU A 705 -30.05 -3.80 40.15
C LEU A 705 -31.44 -3.89 40.82
N PRO A 706 -32.57 -4.05 40.09
CA PRO A 706 -33.90 -4.12 40.70
C PRO A 706 -34.15 -5.43 41.48
N ASP A 707 -33.43 -6.51 41.16
CA ASP A 707 -33.61 -7.85 41.72
C ASP A 707 -32.48 -8.20 42.72
N SER A 708 -32.39 -7.45 43.83
CA SER A 708 -31.41 -7.71 44.89
C SER A 708 -31.72 -8.97 45.73
N ALA A 709 -32.83 -9.67 45.47
CA ALA A 709 -33.33 -10.79 46.29
C ALA A 709 -33.20 -12.18 45.62
N GLY A 710 -32.77 -12.27 44.36
CA GLY A 710 -32.57 -13.54 43.64
C GLY A 710 -31.09 -13.93 43.50
N PRO A 711 -30.76 -15.22 43.27
CA PRO A 711 -29.41 -15.68 42.98
C PRO A 711 -28.96 -15.20 41.59
N SER A 712 -28.56 -13.95 41.48
CA SER A 712 -27.98 -13.36 40.28
C SER A 712 -26.46 -13.57 40.26
N ALA A 713 -25.91 -13.92 39.09
CA ALA A 713 -24.45 -14.03 38.93
C ALA A 713 -23.74 -12.74 39.37
N ARG A 714 -22.52 -12.88 39.87
CA ARG A 714 -21.56 -11.80 40.17
C ARG A 714 -20.36 -11.90 39.23
N PRO A 715 -20.56 -11.57 37.95
CA PRO A 715 -19.52 -11.76 36.94
C PRO A 715 -18.35 -10.79 37.15
N SER A 716 -17.13 -11.33 37.07
CA SER A 716 -15.87 -10.60 37.03
C SER A 716 -15.15 -10.86 35.71
N LEU A 717 -14.47 -9.84 35.21
CA LEU A 717 -13.83 -9.86 33.90
C LEU A 717 -12.42 -9.31 34.02
N VAL A 718 -11.42 -10.15 33.78
CA VAL A 718 -10.07 -9.69 33.45
C VAL A 718 -10.04 -9.35 31.96
N TRP A 719 -9.50 -8.17 31.65
CA TRP A 719 -9.32 -7.70 30.29
C TRP A 719 -7.97 -6.98 30.18
N GLU A 720 -6.95 -7.69 29.72
CA GLU A 720 -5.60 -7.15 29.58
C GLU A 720 -5.27 -6.86 28.12
N ASP A 721 -5.66 -5.66 27.67
CA ASP A 721 -5.20 -5.11 26.39
C ASP A 721 -3.75 -4.57 26.51
N LEU A 722 -3.05 -4.49 25.39
CA LEU A 722 -1.68 -3.96 25.26
C LEU A 722 -1.59 -2.44 25.51
N ALA A 723 -2.72 -1.73 25.61
CA ALA A 723 -2.81 -0.28 25.74
C ALA A 723 -1.93 0.34 26.86
N TRP A 724 -1.72 -0.38 27.96
CA TRP A 724 -0.92 0.08 29.10
C TRP A 724 0.48 -0.55 29.18
N GLN A 725 0.79 -1.55 28.36
CA GLN A 725 2.02 -2.37 28.46
C GLN A 725 3.27 -1.66 27.92
N ASP A 726 3.16 -0.83 26.87
CA ASP A 726 4.29 -0.11 26.28
C ASP A 726 4.63 1.22 26.99
N ARG A 727 3.79 1.69 27.93
CA ARG A 727 3.86 3.07 28.45
C ARG A 727 3.97 3.17 29.97
N THR A 728 3.91 2.05 30.66
CA THR A 728 4.24 1.93 32.10
C THR A 728 5.57 1.22 32.34
N GLY A 729 6.35 0.98 31.28
CA GLY A 729 7.66 0.35 31.35
C GLY A 729 8.61 1.07 32.30
N GLY A 730 8.81 0.48 33.48
CA GLY A 730 10.07 0.27 34.20
C GLY A 730 11.07 1.41 34.47
N GLN A 731 10.89 2.64 33.97
CA GLN A 731 11.90 3.71 34.09
C GLN A 731 11.34 5.11 34.44
N HIS A 732 10.04 5.23 34.75
CA HIS A 732 9.48 6.45 35.34
C HIS A 732 8.57 6.15 36.55
N GLU A 733 9.06 5.32 37.46
CA GLU A 733 8.91 5.70 38.86
C GLU A 733 9.92 6.83 39.07
N PRO A 734 9.54 8.07 39.40
CA PRO A 734 10.49 8.90 40.11
C PRO A 734 10.89 8.07 41.33
N ARG A 735 12.17 7.72 41.42
CA ARG A 735 12.79 7.34 42.69
C ARG A 735 12.56 8.53 43.62
N LEU A 736 11.40 8.56 44.28
CA LEU A 736 11.23 9.22 45.55
C LEU A 736 12.02 8.35 46.51
N THR A 737 13.29 8.73 46.71
CA THR A 737 13.94 8.53 47.99
C THR A 737 12.94 8.97 49.06
N ASP A 738 12.37 8.00 49.75
CA ASP A 738 11.67 8.20 51.00
C ASP A 738 12.66 8.86 51.98
N PRO A 739 12.44 10.11 52.42
CA PRO A 739 13.34 10.74 53.38
C PRO A 739 13.26 10.12 54.78
N ASP A 740 12.27 9.26 55.06
CA ASP A 740 12.03 8.69 56.40
C ASP A 740 12.18 7.17 56.50
N ALA A 741 12.69 6.49 55.46
CA ALA A 741 13.12 5.11 55.58
C ALA A 741 14.41 5.03 56.41
N THR A 742 14.26 4.92 57.72
CA THR A 742 15.31 4.61 58.69
C THR A 742 16.20 3.48 58.17
N ARG A 743 17.45 3.83 57.83
CA ARG A 743 18.49 2.86 57.50
C ARG A 743 18.71 1.93 58.70
N PRO A 744 18.73 0.60 58.52
CA PRO A 744 19.34 -0.26 59.51
C PRO A 744 20.84 0.08 59.58
N LEU A 745 21.32 0.32 60.80
CA LEU A 745 22.73 0.49 61.13
C LEU A 745 23.52 -0.71 60.59
N SER A 746 24.33 -0.48 59.58
CA SER A 746 25.40 -1.39 59.18
C SER A 746 26.49 -1.31 60.24
N ASP A 747 26.60 -2.40 61.00
CA ASP A 747 27.63 -2.67 61.98
C ASP A 747 28.97 -2.92 61.26
N GLU A 748 29.77 -1.86 61.09
CA GLU A 748 31.19 -1.97 60.76
C GLU A 748 32.00 -1.22 61.82
N GLY A 749 32.36 -1.95 62.88
CA GLY A 749 33.27 -1.48 63.91
C GLY A 749 33.93 -2.62 64.65
N ALA A 750 34.95 -3.27 64.06
CA ALA A 750 36.10 -3.82 64.79
C ALA A 750 37.11 -4.50 63.85
N ARG A 751 38.08 -3.74 63.34
CA ARG A 751 39.47 -4.22 63.19
C ARG A 751 40.44 -3.09 63.52
N SER A 752 40.84 -3.05 64.79
CA SER A 752 42.13 -2.52 65.21
C SER A 752 42.60 -3.37 66.39
N SER A 753 43.85 -3.83 66.30
CA SER A 753 44.61 -4.70 67.22
C SER A 753 44.17 -6.15 67.38
#